data_AF-A0A815YTQ6-F1
#
_entry.id   AF-A0A815YTQ6-F1
#
_cell.length_a   1.000
_cell.length_b   1.000
_cell.length_c   1.000
_cell.angle_alpha   90.00
_cell.angle_beta   90.00
_cell.angle_gamma   90.00
#
_symmetry.space_group_name_H-M   'P 1'
#
loop_
_entity.id
_entity.type
_entity.pdbx_description
1 polymer ?
#
loop_
_entity_poly.entity_id
_entity_poly.type
_entity_poly.pdbx_seq_one_letter_code
_entity_poly.pdbx_strand_id
1 'polypeptide(L)'
;MKMISFSFSFIVVIPNIPNNARWAKNGITVASVGHELDDIDYQFGSAFGLSVDDDQTLVIADTYHDRIVQWKVDDVKGKVVAGGRGSGDRLDQLCAPTNVLIDRETSSLIISDEGNRRVLRWSRRSGTTQGEILLKDIRCSTLAIDDQRYLYIADTDKNEVRRYRIGDKNGIVVAGGYVKGFGIHQLGHVAYIFVDQNQAVYLSDDENHCVIKWNKDATEGIVVAGRQDKEDPSAQLSSPQGLFVDTLGTIYVADMGNARVMRWSKGAKQGTVIAGGYGEGEEAHQLREPTSTFLGQRFMKVNDYGVILIYDKQGTIAGVQMGIPASMITDKYYKYSIQKMFTRDTIVGIDIYVLTAYFVDPRTICQSGRDASHLKHEGTGTGLWLQNGSNPIRDSIEMPLYENMVNNTKWIKGTCLPTMGMFDNRKSASPSLQTALINIFFYYVWTLKSRYEYFVRRNIPGPRPKFFFGHYLSMWSTPSFDSQIQKWTQQYGPIYGIFEGTCPTYVVSDVNFLQEVFIKQFSMFHSRHNNILVRMLKSNAASLFSSHANQWRRQRHIINPTFTTAKLKMMTPLMNKCIRSIMKKIDENNDNEFNIFLLYKRLTMDVIWHCAFGIDTDLQNDIDNMYMKKSLACFAHDPEKMFIVRLCKLMPFLIPLSIKIMNSSVVIINFLRILMPSMMRNVEGLPQLWIFKQIENVVKQRQTSQNKRIDLLQLMLDASTQEEIKDDKNNELMSKNLHYKEILMNAVLFLNAGFETTSLNLAYSTYQLAIHPNIQTKLQTEIDEHWKDEEEIDYDIINDMKYLDMFIREVLRIHAVTHRVFSRECSQSTIISGHYIEKGSVIQADTYSIHHNIDLWGPEDPKEFIPERHMIKRHPLAYMPFGIGPRNCVGMKFALMELKIALANILHRYTILPGEKLEQGMKRQETTTLSPEAIYIRIEKRSN
;
A
#
# COMPACT_ATOMS: atom_id res chain seq x y z
N MET A 1 -22.73 -10.02 37.56
CA MET A 1 -21.59 -9.28 38.13
C MET A 1 -20.43 -10.26 38.36
N LYS A 2 -19.46 -10.30 37.44
CA LYS A 2 -18.08 -10.80 37.61
C LYS A 2 -17.33 -10.39 36.33
N MET A 3 -16.42 -9.41 36.47
CA MET A 3 -15.52 -8.97 35.42
C MET A 3 -14.52 -10.09 35.10
N ILE A 4 -14.41 -10.45 33.82
CA ILE A 4 -13.30 -11.25 33.30
C ILE A 4 -12.46 -10.30 32.46
N SER A 5 -11.24 -10.02 32.92
CA SER A 5 -10.24 -9.25 32.18
C SER A 5 -9.68 -10.09 31.03
N PHE A 6 -9.76 -9.59 29.80
CA PHE A 6 -8.97 -10.12 28.68
C PHE A 6 -7.75 -9.22 28.48
N SER A 7 -6.56 -9.75 28.78
CA SER A 7 -5.27 -9.19 28.39
C SER A 7 -5.05 -9.42 26.89
N PHE A 8 -4.89 -8.34 26.12
CA PHE A 8 -4.45 -8.41 24.72
C PHE A 8 -2.92 -8.28 24.69
N SER A 9 -2.22 -9.38 24.42
CA SER A 9 -0.80 -9.35 24.06
C SER A 9 -0.68 -8.94 22.58
N PHE A 10 -0.12 -7.76 22.32
CA PHE A 10 0.26 -7.35 20.97
C PHE A 10 1.58 -8.03 20.58
N ILE A 11 1.56 -8.95 19.61
CA ILE A 11 2.79 -9.36 18.92
C ILE A 11 3.05 -8.32 17.82
N VAL A 12 4.03 -7.45 18.06
CA VAL A 12 4.60 -6.56 17.05
C VAL A 12 5.53 -7.39 16.18
N VAL A 13 5.14 -7.67 14.93
CA VAL A 13 6.06 -8.17 13.91
C VAL A 13 6.80 -6.97 13.33
N ILE A 14 8.07 -6.83 13.71
CA ILE A 14 9.03 -5.86 13.16
C ILE A 14 9.37 -6.31 11.71
N PRO A 15 9.48 -5.39 10.74
CA PRO A 15 9.87 -5.77 9.37
C PRO A 15 11.29 -6.36 9.34
N ASN A 16 11.43 -7.46 8.61
CA ASN A 16 12.71 -8.15 8.35
C ASN A 16 13.76 -7.22 7.76
N ILE A 17 14.99 -7.34 8.25
CA ILE A 17 16.19 -6.92 7.52
C ILE A 17 16.42 -7.96 6.41
N PRO A 18 16.41 -7.57 5.12
CA PRO A 18 16.67 -8.48 4.01
C PRO A 18 18.00 -9.23 4.18
N ASN A 19 18.09 -10.47 3.70
CA ASN A 19 19.32 -11.27 3.79
C ASN A 19 20.54 -10.66 3.07
N ASN A 20 20.29 -9.67 2.21
CA ASN A 20 21.28 -8.89 1.46
C ASN A 20 21.42 -7.43 1.94
N ALA A 21 20.85 -7.08 3.10
CA ALA A 21 21.00 -5.75 3.66
C ALA A 21 22.47 -5.51 4.02
N ARG A 22 23.10 -4.63 3.24
CA ARG A 22 24.38 -4.00 3.57
C ARG A 22 24.07 -2.62 4.12
N TRP A 23 24.83 -2.15 5.09
CA TRP A 23 24.77 -0.76 5.48
C TRP A 23 24.92 0.13 4.24
N ALA A 24 24.12 1.18 4.13
CA ALA A 24 24.37 2.22 3.14
C ALA A 24 25.79 2.74 3.38
N LYS A 25 26.58 2.96 2.31
CA LYS A 25 27.99 3.38 2.37
C LYS A 25 28.24 4.68 3.14
N ASN A 26 27.22 5.32 3.70
CA ASN A 26 27.27 6.62 4.35
C ASN A 26 26.60 6.51 5.74
N GLY A 27 27.32 6.00 6.73
CA GLY A 27 26.93 6.17 8.13
C GLY A 27 26.82 7.66 8.45
N ILE A 28 25.85 8.07 9.26
CA ILE A 28 25.72 9.45 9.73
C ILE A 28 26.10 9.43 11.20
N THR A 29 27.13 10.19 11.57
CA THR A 29 27.50 10.36 12.97
C THR A 29 26.44 11.19 13.66
N VAL A 30 25.71 10.59 14.60
CA VAL A 30 24.56 11.22 15.29
C VAL A 30 24.99 11.98 16.55
N ALA A 31 26.15 11.60 17.10
CA ALA A 31 26.88 12.31 18.13
C ALA A 31 28.38 12.08 17.87
N SER A 32 29.14 13.14 17.61
CA SER A 32 30.57 13.07 17.27
C SER A 32 31.41 13.91 18.21
N VAL A 33 32.67 13.50 18.38
CA VAL A 33 33.74 14.39 18.85
C VAL A 33 33.95 15.46 17.77
N GLY A 34 33.71 16.74 18.07
CA GLY A 34 33.96 17.83 17.14
C GLY A 34 35.46 18.07 16.96
N HIS A 35 35.91 18.31 15.71
CA HIS A 35 37.32 18.52 15.35
C HIS A 35 37.88 19.92 15.66
N GLU A 36 37.16 20.79 16.39
CA GLU A 36 37.66 22.14 16.72
C GLU A 36 37.52 22.47 18.23
N LEU A 37 38.70 22.68 18.83
CA LEU A 37 39.07 23.56 19.96
C LEU A 37 38.68 23.16 21.40
N ASP A 38 39.67 22.59 22.12
CA ASP A 38 40.07 22.78 23.53
C ASP A 38 39.06 22.75 24.69
N ASP A 39 37.79 22.42 24.46
CA ASP A 39 36.77 22.44 25.50
C ASP A 39 36.30 21.01 25.86
N ILE A 40 36.91 20.48 26.94
CA ILE A 40 36.69 19.12 27.48
C ILE A 40 35.21 18.79 27.72
N ASP A 41 34.37 19.80 27.93
CA ASP A 41 32.94 19.62 28.15
C ASP A 41 32.22 19.06 26.91
N TYR A 42 32.82 19.09 25.73
CA TYR A 42 32.17 18.73 24.45
C TYR A 42 32.76 17.50 23.76
N GLN A 43 33.78 16.86 24.35
CA GLN A 43 34.38 15.65 23.81
C GLN A 43 33.90 14.42 24.60
N PHE A 44 33.58 13.32 23.91
CA PHE A 44 33.49 12.02 24.56
C PHE A 44 34.91 11.50 24.75
N GLY A 45 35.28 11.14 25.97
CA GLY A 45 36.59 10.58 26.25
C GLY A 45 36.60 9.05 26.12
N SER A 46 35.46 8.39 26.36
CA SER A 46 35.17 7.05 25.82
C SER A 46 33.69 6.69 25.97
N ALA A 47 33.02 6.31 24.87
CA ALA A 47 31.59 6.01 24.84
C ALA A 47 31.33 4.49 24.86
N PHE A 48 31.41 3.86 26.04
CA PHE A 48 31.23 2.40 26.18
C PHE A 48 29.74 1.98 26.28
N GLY A 49 28.89 2.81 26.89
CA GLY A 49 27.48 2.48 27.14
C GLY A 49 26.52 3.41 26.40
N LEU A 50 25.45 2.84 25.82
CA LEU A 50 24.43 3.60 25.09
C LEU A 50 23.03 3.04 25.37
N SER A 51 22.08 3.94 25.66
CA SER A 51 20.63 3.64 25.68
C SER A 51 19.86 4.68 24.89
N VAL A 52 18.69 4.32 24.36
CA VAL A 52 17.87 5.20 23.52
C VAL A 52 16.44 5.29 24.06
N ASP A 53 15.95 6.51 24.19
CA ASP A 53 14.60 6.84 24.65
C ASP A 53 13.57 6.84 23.49
N ASP A 54 12.28 6.85 23.81
CA ASP A 54 11.21 6.74 22.80
C ASP A 54 11.13 7.97 21.86
N ASP A 55 11.64 9.12 22.28
CA ASP A 55 11.79 10.33 21.49
C ASP A 55 13.11 10.38 20.69
N GLN A 56 13.79 9.23 20.58
CA GLN A 56 15.10 9.04 19.94
C GLN A 56 16.27 9.74 20.67
N THR A 57 16.07 10.20 21.90
CA THR A 57 17.17 10.75 22.71
C THR A 57 18.16 9.64 23.09
N LEU A 58 19.43 9.85 22.78
CA LEU A 58 20.53 8.99 23.19
C LEU A 58 20.97 9.35 24.62
N VAL A 59 21.29 8.34 25.43
CA VAL A 59 21.93 8.50 26.73
C VAL A 59 23.20 7.67 26.70
N ILE A 60 24.35 8.34 26.82
CA ILE A 60 25.68 7.78 26.60
C ILE A 60 26.47 7.83 27.91
N ALA A 61 27.11 6.73 28.27
CA ALA A 61 28.12 6.70 29.32
C ALA A 61 29.47 7.15 28.75
N ASP A 62 29.91 8.33 29.15
CA ASP A 62 31.22 8.88 28.81
C ASP A 62 32.21 8.52 29.92
N THR A 63 32.81 7.34 29.78
CA THR A 63 33.58 6.66 30.82
C THR A 63 34.79 7.46 31.28
N TYR A 64 35.54 8.05 30.34
CA TYR A 64 36.77 8.78 30.68
C TYR A 64 36.52 10.15 31.32
N HIS A 65 35.35 10.75 31.08
CA HIS A 65 34.95 12.03 31.70
C HIS A 65 34.00 11.86 32.89
N ASP A 66 33.80 10.63 33.38
CA ASP A 66 33.02 10.33 34.58
C ASP A 66 31.60 10.95 34.57
N ARG A 67 30.91 10.82 33.43
CA ARG A 67 29.62 11.47 33.21
C ARG A 67 28.69 10.66 32.31
N ILE A 68 27.40 10.91 32.45
CA ILE A 68 26.36 10.45 31.53
C ILE A 68 25.83 11.65 30.75
N VAL A 69 25.86 11.53 29.43
CA VAL A 69 25.45 12.59 28.50
C VAL A 69 24.17 12.18 27.79
N GLN A 70 23.16 13.03 27.87
CA GLN A 70 21.92 12.90 27.10
C GLN A 70 22.04 13.74 25.82
N TRP A 71 21.82 13.13 24.67
CA TRP A 71 21.99 13.73 23.35
C TRP A 71 20.73 13.53 22.52
N LYS A 72 19.97 14.58 22.22
CA LYS A 72 18.80 14.43 21.35
C LYS A 72 19.25 14.40 19.89
N VAL A 73 18.46 13.73 19.05
CA VAL A 73 18.67 13.77 17.61
C VAL A 73 18.65 15.24 17.17
N ASP A 74 19.67 15.64 16.38
CA ASP A 74 19.89 17.00 15.89
C ASP A 74 20.40 18.03 16.92
N ASP A 75 20.56 17.66 18.19
CA ASP A 75 21.28 18.52 19.14
C ASP A 75 22.77 18.56 18.77
N VAL A 76 23.34 19.77 18.74
CA VAL A 76 24.77 19.98 18.51
C VAL A 76 25.58 19.72 19.79
N LYS A 77 24.92 19.68 20.94
CA LYS A 77 25.53 19.54 22.27
C LYS A 77 24.76 18.56 23.13
N GLY A 78 25.47 17.59 23.68
CA GLY A 78 24.96 16.73 24.72
C GLY A 78 24.78 17.50 26.04
N LYS A 79 23.72 17.16 26.77
CA LYS A 79 23.47 17.65 28.12
C LYS A 79 23.94 16.61 29.13
N VAL A 80 24.84 16.97 30.04
CA VAL A 80 25.19 16.10 31.17
C VAL A 80 23.95 15.92 32.06
N VAL A 81 23.55 14.66 32.28
CA VAL A 81 22.37 14.28 33.05
C VAL A 81 22.69 13.54 34.34
N ALA A 82 23.92 13.00 34.46
CA ALA A 82 24.47 12.45 35.69
C ALA A 82 25.99 12.58 35.69
N GLY A 83 26.62 12.70 36.86
CA GLY A 83 28.06 12.92 36.99
C GLY A 83 28.52 14.29 36.48
N GLY A 84 29.75 14.37 35.94
CA GLY A 84 30.33 15.60 35.38
C GLY A 84 30.82 16.62 36.41
N ARG A 85 31.07 16.19 37.65
CA ARG A 85 31.64 17.01 38.75
C ARG A 85 33.03 16.51 39.16
N GLY A 86 33.77 15.97 38.20
CA GLY A 86 35.04 15.26 38.41
C GLY A 86 34.84 13.85 38.98
N SER A 87 35.88 13.03 38.80
CA SER A 87 35.95 11.66 39.32
C SER A 87 35.80 11.62 40.84
N GLY A 88 35.01 10.69 41.36
CA GLY A 88 34.89 10.49 42.80
C GLY A 88 33.75 9.57 43.21
N ASP A 89 33.66 9.30 44.51
CA ASP A 89 32.72 8.34 45.11
C ASP A 89 31.50 9.02 45.77
N ARG A 90 31.38 10.35 45.70
CA ARG A 90 30.17 11.06 46.18
C ARG A 90 28.96 10.67 45.34
N LEU A 91 27.76 10.85 45.89
CA LEU A 91 26.51 10.51 45.19
C LEU A 91 26.21 11.42 43.99
N ASP A 92 26.86 12.58 43.88
CA ASP A 92 26.81 13.47 42.71
C ASP A 92 27.99 13.29 41.75
N GLN A 93 28.84 12.28 41.97
CA GLN A 93 30.01 11.95 41.15
C GLN A 93 29.94 10.51 40.63
N LEU A 94 30.69 10.25 39.55
CA LEU A 94 30.92 8.92 38.98
C LEU A 94 32.43 8.69 38.88
N CYS A 95 32.84 7.45 38.66
CA CYS A 95 34.20 7.00 38.40
C CYS A 95 34.16 5.83 37.41
N ALA A 96 34.61 6.07 36.18
CA ALA A 96 34.58 5.14 35.05
C ALA A 96 33.19 4.50 34.82
N PRO A 97 32.13 5.29 34.52
CA PRO A 97 30.83 4.72 34.22
C PRO A 97 30.87 3.98 32.88
N THR A 98 30.54 2.68 32.87
CA THR A 98 30.70 1.82 31.68
C THR A 98 29.40 1.55 30.93
N ASN A 99 28.24 1.61 31.60
CA ASN A 99 26.95 1.39 30.97
C ASN A 99 25.83 2.18 31.66
N VAL A 100 24.77 2.51 30.91
CA VAL A 100 23.59 3.24 31.37
C VAL A 100 22.32 2.69 30.73
N LEU A 101 21.27 2.49 31.54
CA LEU A 101 19.93 2.10 31.08
C LEU A 101 18.90 3.15 31.47
N ILE A 102 17.86 3.30 30.65
CA ILE A 102 16.70 4.16 30.96
C ILE A 102 15.60 3.29 31.61
N ASP A 103 15.33 3.50 32.90
CA ASP A 103 14.17 2.93 33.59
C ASP A 103 12.95 3.84 33.39
N ARG A 104 12.10 3.44 32.45
CA ARG A 104 10.95 4.21 31.98
C ARG A 104 9.87 4.37 33.06
N GLU A 105 9.65 3.34 33.87
CA GLU A 105 8.60 3.37 34.92
C GLU A 105 8.92 4.36 36.03
N THR A 106 10.20 4.46 36.42
CA THR A 106 10.64 5.39 37.46
C THR A 106 11.13 6.72 36.89
N SER A 107 11.22 6.83 35.55
CA SER A 107 11.84 7.96 34.84
C SER A 107 13.24 8.27 35.40
N SER A 108 14.06 7.24 35.52
CA SER A 108 15.42 7.31 36.09
C SER A 108 16.44 6.62 35.18
N LEU A 109 17.71 6.93 35.36
CA LEU A 109 18.84 6.23 34.76
C LEU A 109 19.34 5.17 35.74
N ILE A 110 19.70 3.99 35.26
CA ILE A 110 20.46 2.99 36.02
C ILE A 110 21.86 2.98 35.43
N ILE A 111 22.86 3.30 36.25
CA ILE A 111 24.24 3.55 35.80
C ILE A 111 25.16 2.53 36.45
N SER A 112 25.98 1.84 35.65
CA SER A 112 27.17 1.17 36.17
C SER A 112 28.24 2.20 36.45
N ASP A 113 28.69 2.26 37.70
CA ASP A 113 29.77 3.12 38.17
C ASP A 113 30.95 2.21 38.56
N GLU A 114 31.62 1.64 37.55
CA GLU A 114 32.54 0.51 37.70
C GLU A 114 33.71 0.83 38.63
N GLY A 115 34.33 2.00 38.47
CA GLY A 115 35.47 2.42 39.26
C GLY A 115 35.17 2.56 40.76
N ASN A 116 33.91 2.87 41.10
CA ASN A 116 33.41 2.92 42.48
C ASN A 116 32.78 1.59 42.95
N ARG A 117 32.80 0.53 42.11
CA ARG A 117 32.19 -0.78 42.36
C ARG A 117 30.73 -0.70 42.84
N ARG A 118 29.91 0.09 42.15
CA ARG A 118 28.50 0.28 42.52
C ARG A 118 27.61 0.46 41.30
N VAL A 119 26.30 0.26 41.52
CA VAL A 119 25.26 0.57 40.53
C VAL A 119 24.34 1.63 41.13
N LEU A 120 24.15 2.73 40.41
CA LEU A 120 23.37 3.89 40.86
C LEU A 120 22.04 3.99 40.11
N ARG A 121 21.02 4.50 40.79
CA ARG A 121 19.81 5.05 40.17
C ARG A 121 19.87 6.57 40.21
N TRP A 122 19.70 7.22 39.06
CA TRP A 122 19.72 8.69 38.96
C TRP A 122 18.40 9.20 38.42
N SER A 123 17.66 9.99 39.20
CA SER A 123 16.35 10.49 38.75
C SER A 123 16.48 11.52 37.63
N ARG A 124 15.61 11.46 36.62
CA ARG A 124 15.54 12.45 35.53
C ARG A 124 14.59 13.62 35.83
N ARG A 125 14.01 13.67 37.04
CA ARG A 125 13.09 14.74 37.47
C ARG A 125 13.85 16.03 37.76
N SER A 126 13.26 17.20 37.50
CA SER A 126 13.93 18.48 37.69
C SER A 126 14.30 18.72 39.17
N GLY A 127 15.59 18.98 39.43
CA GLY A 127 16.11 19.33 40.76
C GLY A 127 16.92 18.25 41.48
N THR A 128 17.03 17.03 40.93
CA THR A 128 17.88 15.97 41.50
C THR A 128 19.29 16.03 40.95
N THR A 129 20.28 16.16 41.83
CA THR A 129 21.71 16.23 41.46
C THR A 129 22.55 15.09 42.02
N GLN A 130 21.93 14.10 42.67
CA GLN A 130 22.58 12.96 43.32
C GLN A 130 21.90 11.65 42.92
N GLY A 131 22.70 10.58 42.78
CA GLY A 131 22.24 9.21 42.59
C GLY A 131 21.94 8.48 43.91
N GLU A 132 21.16 7.42 43.81
CA GLU A 132 20.83 6.47 44.88
C GLU A 132 21.58 5.16 44.63
N ILE A 133 22.29 4.62 45.62
CA ILE A 133 22.99 3.33 45.49
C ILE A 133 21.97 2.19 45.47
N LEU A 134 21.88 1.49 44.33
CA LEU A 134 21.10 0.27 44.19
C LEU A 134 21.88 -0.94 44.69
N LEU A 135 23.15 -1.03 44.29
CA LEU A 135 24.04 -2.13 44.63
C LEU A 135 25.45 -1.59 44.90
N LYS A 136 26.15 -2.22 45.85
CA LYS A 136 27.51 -1.88 46.27
C LYS A 136 28.38 -3.13 46.23
N ASP A 137 29.70 -2.92 46.19
CA ASP A 137 30.69 -4.00 46.21
C ASP A 137 30.59 -4.94 45.00
N ILE A 138 30.25 -4.38 43.84
CA ILE A 138 30.13 -5.10 42.56
C ILE A 138 30.86 -4.29 41.50
N ARG A 139 31.88 -4.89 40.88
CA ARG A 139 32.55 -4.30 39.71
C ARG A 139 31.74 -4.62 38.46
N CYS A 140 30.83 -3.71 38.12
CA CYS A 140 29.85 -3.92 37.05
C CYS A 140 30.43 -3.47 35.70
N SER A 141 30.72 -4.38 34.78
CA SER A 141 31.16 -3.99 33.42
C SER A 141 29.99 -3.58 32.53
N THR A 142 28.83 -4.23 32.70
CA THR A 142 27.65 -4.00 31.86
C THR A 142 26.37 -4.43 32.56
N LEU A 143 25.24 -3.85 32.16
CA LEU A 143 23.92 -4.13 32.73
C LEU A 143 22.84 -4.23 31.64
N ALA A 144 21.81 -5.02 31.90
CA ALA A 144 20.60 -5.13 31.09
C ALA A 144 19.35 -5.18 31.98
N ILE A 145 18.21 -4.75 31.44
CA ILE A 145 16.90 -4.86 32.10
C ILE A 145 15.94 -5.58 31.15
N ASP A 146 15.21 -6.57 31.66
CA ASP A 146 14.19 -7.28 30.88
C ASP A 146 12.80 -6.65 31.03
N ASP A 147 11.84 -7.11 30.21
CA ASP A 147 10.45 -6.65 30.24
C ASP A 147 9.72 -6.96 31.58
N GLN A 148 10.28 -7.88 32.39
CA GLN A 148 9.76 -8.22 33.72
C GLN A 148 10.43 -7.41 34.84
N ARG A 149 11.28 -6.43 34.48
CA ARG A 149 12.03 -5.56 35.39
C ARG A 149 13.02 -6.30 36.29
N TYR A 150 13.61 -7.38 35.80
CA TYR A 150 14.83 -7.92 36.39
C TYR A 150 16.06 -7.20 35.85
N LEU A 151 16.96 -6.82 36.75
CA LEU A 151 18.24 -6.20 36.44
C LEU A 151 19.31 -7.29 36.36
N TYR A 152 19.99 -7.38 35.22
CA TYR A 152 21.07 -8.31 34.97
C TYR A 152 22.40 -7.55 35.00
N ILE A 153 23.37 -8.04 35.76
CA ILE A 153 24.66 -7.37 35.98
C ILE A 153 25.78 -8.38 35.77
N ALA A 154 26.78 -8.00 34.98
CA ALA A 154 28.06 -8.71 34.92
C ALA A 154 28.98 -8.21 36.04
N ASP A 155 29.34 -9.08 36.98
CA ASP A 155 30.32 -8.83 38.04
C ASP A 155 31.68 -9.37 37.58
N THR A 156 32.59 -8.49 37.18
CA THR A 156 33.91 -8.88 36.64
C THR A 156 34.85 -9.40 37.72
N ASP A 157 34.67 -8.99 38.99
CA ASP A 157 35.49 -9.52 40.08
C ASP A 157 35.22 -11.02 40.29
N LYS A 158 34.01 -11.47 39.95
CA LYS A 158 33.55 -12.86 40.12
C LYS A 158 33.38 -13.62 38.80
N ASN A 159 33.53 -12.97 37.65
CA ASN A 159 33.32 -13.53 36.31
C ASN A 159 31.94 -14.23 36.20
N GLU A 160 30.90 -13.54 36.66
CA GLU A 160 29.53 -14.06 36.69
C GLU A 160 28.51 -13.00 36.28
N VAL A 161 27.36 -13.46 35.78
CA VAL A 161 26.21 -12.60 35.54
C VAL A 161 25.12 -12.93 36.55
N ARG A 162 24.66 -11.92 37.27
CA ARG A 162 23.60 -12.05 38.27
C ARG A 162 22.32 -11.33 37.84
N ARG A 163 21.19 -11.97 38.12
CA ARG A 163 19.84 -11.42 37.98
C ARG A 163 19.32 -10.97 39.34
N TYR A 164 18.96 -9.71 39.44
CA TYR A 164 18.36 -9.06 40.61
C TYR A 164 16.93 -8.66 40.29
N ARG A 165 16.01 -8.83 41.24
CA ARG A 165 14.75 -8.09 41.20
C ARG A 165 15.04 -6.67 41.65
N ILE A 166 14.50 -5.66 40.97
CA ILE A 166 14.73 -4.25 41.37
C ILE A 166 14.27 -4.05 42.82
N GLY A 167 15.22 -3.67 43.69
CA GLY A 167 15.02 -3.51 45.14
C GLY A 167 15.65 -4.61 46.01
N ASP A 168 15.97 -5.78 45.43
CA ASP A 168 16.65 -6.86 46.13
C ASP A 168 18.16 -6.61 46.22
N LYS A 169 18.76 -6.93 47.36
CA LYS A 169 20.22 -6.82 47.58
C LYS A 169 20.99 -8.08 47.13
N ASN A 170 20.31 -9.21 47.00
CA ASN A 170 20.91 -10.51 46.67
C ASN A 170 20.40 -10.97 45.30
N GLY A 171 21.31 -11.12 44.33
CA GLY A 171 21.00 -11.61 42.98
C GLY A 171 21.30 -13.09 42.82
N ILE A 172 20.61 -13.73 41.87
CA ILE A 172 20.81 -15.14 41.48
C ILE A 172 21.82 -15.19 40.34
N VAL A 173 22.82 -16.07 40.41
CA VAL A 173 23.75 -16.29 39.30
C VAL A 173 23.01 -16.98 38.14
N VAL A 174 23.08 -16.38 36.96
CA VAL A 174 22.40 -16.86 35.73
C VAL A 174 23.37 -17.25 34.61
N ALA A 175 24.65 -16.89 34.75
CA ALA A 175 25.74 -17.37 33.90
C ALA A 175 27.09 -17.24 34.62
N GLY A 176 28.03 -18.15 34.37
CA GLY A 176 29.37 -18.15 34.98
C GLY A 176 29.38 -18.62 36.44
N GLY A 177 30.27 -18.04 37.27
CA GLY A 177 30.25 -18.24 38.74
C GLY A 177 31.27 -19.24 39.33
N TYR A 178 32.33 -19.60 38.60
CA TYR A 178 33.39 -20.49 39.11
C TYR A 178 34.79 -19.86 39.06
N VAL A 179 35.46 -19.95 37.91
CA VAL A 179 36.81 -19.45 37.66
C VAL A 179 36.83 -18.90 36.24
N LYS A 180 37.52 -17.78 36.03
CA LYS A 180 37.77 -17.20 34.71
C LYS A 180 38.36 -18.24 33.76
N GLY A 181 37.82 -18.36 32.54
CA GLY A 181 38.32 -19.34 31.58
C GLY A 181 37.50 -19.46 30.30
N PHE A 182 37.91 -20.40 29.45
CA PHE A 182 37.42 -20.57 28.08
C PHE A 182 36.36 -21.69 27.93
N GLY A 183 35.98 -22.35 29.03
CA GLY A 183 35.01 -23.44 29.02
C GLY A 183 33.56 -22.94 28.90
N ILE A 184 32.64 -23.81 28.47
CA ILE A 184 31.20 -23.48 28.30
C ILE A 184 30.48 -23.14 29.62
N HIS A 185 31.10 -23.40 30.77
CA HIS A 185 30.61 -23.02 32.11
C HIS A 185 31.34 -21.79 32.68
N GLN A 186 32.30 -21.22 31.95
CA GLN A 186 33.17 -20.14 32.41
C GLN A 186 32.94 -18.89 31.57
N LEU A 187 33.29 -17.73 32.13
CA LEU A 187 33.27 -16.44 31.45
C LEU A 187 34.68 -15.83 31.53
N GLY A 188 35.12 -15.18 30.46
CA GLY A 188 36.36 -14.41 30.40
C GLY A 188 36.13 -13.00 30.93
N HIS A 189 35.69 -12.10 30.07
CA HIS A 189 35.18 -10.79 30.44
C HIS A 189 33.89 -10.52 29.65
N VAL A 190 32.85 -10.04 30.34
CA VAL A 190 31.53 -9.83 29.73
C VAL A 190 31.40 -8.37 29.34
N ALA A 191 31.49 -8.10 28.04
CA ALA A 191 31.38 -6.76 27.48
C ALA A 191 29.92 -6.28 27.35
N TYR A 192 29.00 -7.19 27.01
CA TYR A 192 27.60 -6.81 26.77
C TYR A 192 26.61 -7.93 27.13
N ILE A 193 25.44 -7.55 27.64
CA ILE A 193 24.33 -8.45 27.97
C ILE A 193 23.12 -8.10 27.11
N PHE A 194 22.55 -9.10 26.44
CA PHE A 194 21.23 -9.03 25.83
C PHE A 194 20.32 -10.10 26.44
N VAL A 195 19.10 -9.73 26.84
CA VAL A 195 18.12 -10.66 27.41
C VAL A 195 16.92 -10.73 26.47
N ASP A 196 16.57 -11.93 26.01
CA ASP A 196 15.40 -12.11 25.16
C ASP A 196 14.09 -12.27 25.97
N GLN A 197 12.96 -12.26 25.26
CA GLN A 197 11.61 -12.42 25.83
C GLN A 197 11.40 -13.73 26.64
N ASN A 198 12.27 -14.73 26.48
CA ASN A 198 12.23 -15.99 27.24
C ASN A 198 13.20 -15.99 28.42
N GLN A 199 13.79 -14.84 28.76
CA GLN A 199 14.86 -14.69 29.76
C GLN A 199 16.12 -15.50 29.43
N ALA A 200 16.36 -15.84 28.17
CA ALA A 200 17.66 -16.35 27.77
C ALA A 200 18.65 -15.17 27.70
N VAL A 201 19.81 -15.36 28.30
CA VAL A 201 20.86 -14.35 28.41
C VAL A 201 21.91 -14.62 27.34
N TYR A 202 22.16 -13.65 26.47
CA TYR A 202 23.22 -13.69 25.49
C TYR A 202 24.32 -12.74 25.95
N LEU A 203 25.55 -13.26 25.99
CA LEU A 203 26.71 -12.58 26.53
C LEU A 203 27.75 -12.43 25.44
N SER A 204 28.25 -11.23 25.24
CA SER A 204 29.47 -11.02 24.48
C SER A 204 30.66 -11.20 25.39
N ASP A 205 31.43 -12.27 25.17
CA ASP A 205 32.65 -12.57 25.91
C ASP A 205 33.84 -12.12 25.07
N ASP A 206 34.36 -10.95 25.41
CA ASP A 206 35.35 -10.26 24.57
C ASP A 206 36.73 -10.92 24.67
N GLU A 207 37.12 -11.40 25.86
CA GLU A 207 38.35 -12.17 26.04
C GLU A 207 38.30 -13.55 25.39
N ASN A 208 37.16 -14.23 25.44
CA ASN A 208 37.02 -15.55 24.81
C ASN A 208 36.70 -15.48 23.31
N HIS A 209 36.46 -14.27 22.79
CA HIS A 209 36.14 -13.97 21.40
C HIS A 209 34.89 -14.69 20.88
N CYS A 210 33.82 -14.70 21.67
CA CYS A 210 32.58 -15.39 21.31
C CYS A 210 31.33 -14.74 21.91
N VAL A 211 30.17 -15.14 21.39
CA VAL A 211 28.87 -14.87 22.00
C VAL A 211 28.32 -16.17 22.57
N ILE A 212 28.01 -16.17 23.86
CA ILE A 212 27.50 -17.33 24.59
C ILE A 212 26.05 -17.07 24.98
N LYS A 213 25.18 -18.02 24.66
CA LYS A 213 23.78 -18.02 25.09
C LYS A 213 23.59 -18.96 26.27
N TRP A 214 23.06 -18.43 27.37
CA TRP A 214 22.56 -19.18 28.51
C TRP A 214 21.03 -19.17 28.48
N ASN A 215 20.41 -20.34 28.36
CA ASN A 215 18.96 -20.44 28.52
C ASN A 215 18.61 -20.19 29.99
N LYS A 216 17.36 -19.78 30.25
CA LYS A 216 16.86 -19.61 31.61
C LYS A 216 17.10 -20.89 32.43
N ASP A 217 17.70 -20.72 33.61
CA ASP A 217 18.01 -21.79 34.56
C ASP A 217 19.03 -22.84 34.05
N ALA A 218 19.74 -22.58 32.95
CA ALA A 218 20.80 -23.44 32.46
C ALA A 218 22.05 -23.37 33.36
N THR A 219 22.79 -24.47 33.43
CA THR A 219 24.08 -24.58 34.15
C THR A 219 25.29 -24.47 33.21
N GLU A 220 25.05 -24.35 31.90
CA GLU A 220 26.08 -24.20 30.88
C GLU A 220 25.60 -23.31 29.73
N GLY A 221 26.57 -22.65 29.09
CA GLY A 221 26.35 -21.81 27.94
C GLY A 221 26.51 -22.55 26.62
N ILE A 222 25.83 -22.06 25.59
CA ILE A 222 25.94 -22.52 24.21
C ILE A 222 26.63 -21.41 23.41
N VAL A 223 27.76 -21.70 22.79
CA VAL A 223 28.39 -20.75 21.85
C VAL A 223 27.49 -20.61 20.63
N VAL A 224 27.02 -19.39 20.37
CA VAL A 224 26.05 -19.09 19.30
C VAL A 224 26.62 -18.19 18.21
N ALA A 225 27.73 -17.51 18.47
CA ALA A 225 28.56 -16.83 17.47
C ALA A 225 30.02 -16.82 17.94
N GLY A 226 30.97 -16.85 16.99
CA GLY A 226 32.37 -17.11 17.32
C GLY A 226 32.63 -18.58 17.67
N ARG A 227 33.91 -18.92 17.86
CA ARG A 227 34.49 -20.27 18.08
C ARG A 227 33.72 -21.48 17.53
N GLN A 228 34.16 -21.97 16.37
CA GLN A 228 34.66 -23.35 16.21
C GLN A 228 35.57 -23.47 14.97
N ASP A 229 36.68 -24.18 15.17
CA ASP A 229 37.72 -24.66 14.25
C ASP A 229 38.55 -23.60 13.51
N LYS A 230 39.87 -23.63 13.75
CA LYS A 230 40.90 -22.64 13.34
C LYS A 230 41.07 -22.46 11.82
N GLU A 231 40.22 -23.05 10.99
CA GLU A 231 40.46 -23.19 9.55
C GLU A 231 39.78 -22.10 8.71
N ASP A 232 38.77 -21.39 9.22
CA ASP A 232 38.09 -20.30 8.49
C ASP A 232 38.15 -18.94 9.23
N PRO A 233 39.04 -18.01 8.83
CA PRO A 233 39.15 -16.67 9.41
C PRO A 233 37.88 -15.83 9.28
N SER A 234 37.00 -16.12 8.32
CA SER A 234 35.80 -15.33 8.06
C SER A 234 34.70 -15.52 9.11
N ALA A 235 34.80 -16.56 9.94
CA ALA A 235 33.82 -16.92 10.97
C ALA A 235 34.24 -16.57 12.41
N GLN A 236 35.44 -16.02 12.62
CA GLN A 236 35.98 -15.70 13.95
C GLN A 236 35.60 -14.29 14.41
N LEU A 237 35.26 -14.13 15.70
CA LEU A 237 35.15 -12.83 16.35
C LEU A 237 36.50 -12.47 16.99
N SER A 238 36.72 -11.19 17.28
CA SER A 238 37.87 -10.63 17.97
C SER A 238 37.38 -9.49 18.88
N SER A 239 37.47 -9.70 20.20
CA SER A 239 36.95 -8.80 21.24
C SER A 239 35.52 -8.30 20.96
N PRO A 240 34.51 -9.18 20.81
CA PRO A 240 33.15 -8.75 20.53
C PRO A 240 32.57 -7.91 21.69
N GLN A 241 31.93 -6.79 21.36
CA GLN A 241 31.37 -5.84 22.33
C GLN A 241 29.83 -5.87 22.27
N GLY A 242 29.20 -4.85 21.69
CA GLY A 242 27.74 -4.75 21.54
C GLY A 242 27.09 -5.94 20.84
N LEU A 243 25.92 -6.32 21.35
CA LEU A 243 25.15 -7.47 20.89
C LEU A 243 23.66 -7.16 20.84
N PHE A 244 23.00 -7.58 19.76
CA PHE A 244 21.55 -7.52 19.60
C PHE A 244 21.01 -8.83 19.00
N VAL A 245 19.88 -9.32 19.51
CA VAL A 245 19.20 -10.50 18.97
C VAL A 245 17.79 -10.11 18.53
N ASP A 246 17.46 -10.36 17.27
CA ASP A 246 16.11 -10.08 16.75
C ASP A 246 15.08 -11.15 17.15
N THR A 247 13.81 -10.90 16.84
CA THR A 247 12.69 -11.81 17.18
C THR A 247 12.76 -13.16 16.47
N LEU A 248 13.58 -13.31 15.42
CA LEU A 248 13.82 -14.58 14.72
C LEU A 248 14.98 -15.37 15.34
N GLY A 249 15.70 -14.78 16.29
CA GLY A 249 16.91 -15.33 16.88
C GLY A 249 18.16 -15.11 16.02
N THR A 250 18.14 -14.13 15.11
CA THR A 250 19.34 -13.66 14.40
C THR A 250 20.15 -12.78 15.33
N ILE A 251 21.45 -13.02 15.39
CA ILE A 251 22.40 -12.36 16.27
C ILE A 251 23.21 -11.34 15.46
N TYR A 252 23.31 -10.12 15.97
CA TYR A 252 24.15 -9.05 15.44
C TYR A 252 25.19 -8.70 16.48
N VAL A 253 26.46 -8.67 16.09
CA VAL A 253 27.60 -8.52 17.00
C VAL A 253 28.52 -7.42 16.47
N ALA A 254 28.86 -6.46 17.32
CA ALA A 254 29.97 -5.53 17.09
C ALA A 254 31.28 -6.26 17.40
N ASP A 255 32.01 -6.60 16.34
CA ASP A 255 33.27 -7.32 16.38
C ASP A 255 34.42 -6.29 16.41
N MET A 256 34.66 -5.74 17.61
CA MET A 256 35.49 -4.55 17.83
C MET A 256 36.90 -4.72 17.28
N GLY A 257 37.57 -5.82 17.65
CA GLY A 257 38.95 -6.09 17.26
C GLY A 257 39.13 -6.37 15.76
N ASN A 258 38.05 -6.62 15.03
CA ASN A 258 38.06 -6.75 13.57
C ASN A 258 37.40 -5.55 12.86
N ALA A 259 37.09 -4.47 13.58
CA ALA A 259 36.52 -3.24 13.02
C ALA A 259 35.28 -3.49 12.14
N ARG A 260 34.35 -4.35 12.61
CA ARG A 260 33.19 -4.77 11.82
C ARG A 260 31.95 -5.08 12.66
N VAL A 261 30.79 -5.15 11.99
CA VAL A 261 29.54 -5.67 12.57
C VAL A 261 29.12 -6.88 11.77
N MET A 262 28.84 -7.97 12.47
CA MET A 262 28.57 -9.29 11.90
C MET A 262 27.16 -9.77 12.24
N ARG A 263 26.53 -10.52 11.33
CA ARG A 263 25.19 -11.09 11.46
C ARG A 263 25.23 -12.62 11.37
N TRP A 264 24.70 -13.31 12.37
CA TRP A 264 24.47 -14.76 12.39
C TRP A 264 22.98 -15.08 12.42
N SER A 265 22.50 -15.80 11.41
CA SER A 265 21.16 -16.40 11.47
C SER A 265 21.10 -17.48 12.55
N LYS A 266 19.92 -17.72 13.14
CA LYS A 266 19.74 -18.74 14.18
C LYS A 266 20.28 -20.11 13.74
N GLY A 267 21.29 -20.62 14.46
CA GLY A 267 21.92 -21.92 14.17
C GLY A 267 22.92 -21.92 13.01
N ALA A 268 23.25 -20.75 12.43
CA ALA A 268 24.27 -20.66 11.40
C ALA A 268 25.67 -20.91 11.97
N LYS A 269 26.49 -21.65 11.23
CA LYS A 269 27.89 -21.93 11.59
C LYS A 269 28.85 -20.77 11.26
N GLN A 270 28.44 -19.86 10.37
CA GLN A 270 29.25 -18.72 9.92
C GLN A 270 28.42 -17.45 9.90
N GLY A 271 29.08 -16.31 10.14
CA GLY A 271 28.46 -14.99 10.15
C GLY A 271 28.66 -14.26 8.81
N THR A 272 27.87 -13.22 8.60
CA THR A 272 27.98 -12.34 7.43
C THR A 272 28.34 -10.93 7.87
N VAL A 273 29.36 -10.32 7.27
CA VAL A 273 29.71 -8.91 7.52
C VAL A 273 28.60 -8.02 6.99
N ILE A 274 28.01 -7.17 7.84
CA ILE A 274 26.97 -6.22 7.45
C ILE A 274 27.44 -4.76 7.48
N ALA A 275 28.50 -4.45 8.25
CA ALA A 275 29.20 -3.16 8.27
C ALA A 275 30.69 -3.35 8.62
N GLY A 276 31.55 -2.43 8.18
CA GLY A 276 33.00 -2.51 8.42
C GLY A 276 33.68 -3.68 7.70
N GLY A 277 34.81 -4.14 8.24
CA GLY A 277 35.54 -5.31 7.72
C GLY A 277 36.58 -5.00 6.64
N TYR A 278 36.91 -3.71 6.46
CA TYR A 278 37.92 -3.21 5.51
C TYR A 278 39.13 -2.56 6.23
N GLY A 279 39.42 -3.01 7.46
CA GLY A 279 40.40 -2.38 8.34
C GLY A 279 39.83 -1.20 9.13
N GLU A 280 40.58 -0.75 10.12
CA GLU A 280 40.26 0.45 10.89
C GLU A 280 40.49 1.72 10.08
N GLY A 281 39.55 2.66 10.17
CA GLY A 281 39.68 3.93 9.49
C GLY A 281 38.42 4.77 9.57
N GLU A 282 38.53 5.99 9.05
CA GLU A 282 37.48 7.02 9.09
C GLU A 282 36.64 7.03 7.81
N GLU A 283 36.98 6.17 6.84
CA GLU A 283 36.21 5.99 5.63
C GLU A 283 34.85 5.37 5.94
N ALA A 284 33.82 5.74 5.18
CA ALA A 284 32.44 5.39 5.50
C ALA A 284 32.09 3.88 5.37
N HIS A 285 33.05 3.05 4.94
CA HIS A 285 32.99 1.59 4.90
C HIS A 285 33.93 0.91 5.91
N GLN A 286 34.72 1.68 6.63
CA GLN A 286 35.58 1.28 7.74
C GLN A 286 34.89 1.66 9.06
N LEU A 287 35.19 0.92 10.11
CA LEU A 287 34.77 1.26 11.47
C LEU A 287 36.05 1.37 12.30
N ARG A 288 36.05 2.20 13.34
CA ARG A 288 37.10 2.19 14.37
C ARG A 288 36.44 1.75 15.66
N GLU A 289 36.86 0.60 16.18
CA GLU A 289 36.40 0.03 17.46
C GLU A 289 34.87 0.09 17.69
N PRO A 290 34.04 -0.62 16.90
CA PRO A 290 32.61 -0.64 17.16
C PRO A 290 32.30 -1.27 18.53
N THR A 291 31.72 -0.51 19.46
CA THR A 291 31.48 -0.93 20.85
C THR A 291 30.03 -1.28 21.18
N SER A 292 29.04 -0.79 20.40
CA SER A 292 27.62 -1.03 20.65
C SER A 292 26.84 -1.36 19.38
N THR A 293 25.75 -2.13 19.51
CA THR A 293 24.80 -2.41 18.43
C THR A 293 23.39 -2.05 18.87
N PHE A 294 22.76 -1.08 18.20
CA PHE A 294 21.37 -0.69 18.45
C PHE A 294 20.60 -0.56 17.13
N LEU A 295 19.43 -1.20 17.05
CA LEU A 295 18.54 -1.08 15.89
C LEU A 295 17.44 -0.05 16.21
N GLY A 296 17.74 1.23 16.03
CA GLY A 296 16.73 2.29 16.10
C GLY A 296 15.75 2.19 14.93
N GLN A 297 14.46 2.43 15.17
CA GLN A 297 13.51 2.63 14.07
C GLN A 297 13.84 3.94 13.34
N ARG A 298 14.79 3.92 12.40
CA ARG A 298 14.95 4.97 11.40
C ARG A 298 13.84 4.81 10.36
N PHE A 299 12.82 5.66 10.42
CA PHE A 299 11.89 5.83 9.31
C PHE A 299 12.56 6.66 8.21
N MET A 300 13.19 6.01 7.23
CA MET A 300 13.24 6.53 5.86
C MET A 300 13.19 5.40 4.84
N LYS A 301 12.30 5.57 3.86
CA LYS A 301 12.22 4.74 2.65
C LYS A 301 13.09 5.38 1.55
N VAL A 302 13.40 4.59 0.53
CA VAL A 302 14.25 4.90 -0.64
C VAL A 302 13.85 6.21 -1.40
N ASN A 303 14.86 7.06 -1.68
CA ASN A 303 15.01 8.23 -2.61
C ASN A 303 14.76 9.69 -2.13
N ASP A 304 15.83 10.35 -1.62
CA ASP A 304 15.94 11.78 -1.27
C ASP A 304 16.90 12.54 -2.24
N TYR A 305 16.67 13.86 -2.48
CA TYR A 305 17.59 14.83 -3.13
C TYR A 305 17.83 16.00 -2.15
N GLY A 306 19.10 16.34 -1.85
CA GLY A 306 19.52 16.99 -0.58
C GLY A 306 19.86 18.49 -0.55
N VAL A 307 20.18 18.97 0.67
CA VAL A 307 20.52 20.34 1.10
C VAL A 307 22.03 20.64 0.91
N ILE A 308 22.40 21.88 0.53
CA ILE A 308 23.78 22.38 0.30
C ILE A 308 24.17 23.36 1.43
N LEU A 309 25.38 23.27 1.98
CA LEU A 309 25.90 24.17 3.03
C LEU A 309 26.89 25.20 2.42
N ILE A 310 26.90 26.44 2.94
CA ILE A 310 27.72 27.56 2.47
C ILE A 310 28.67 28.00 3.61
N TYR A 311 29.96 28.15 3.30
CA TYR A 311 31.01 28.50 4.26
C TYR A 311 31.62 29.89 3.97
N ASP A 312 32.14 30.57 4.99
CA ASP A 312 32.95 31.79 4.85
C ASP A 312 34.42 31.48 4.54
N LYS A 313 35.22 32.53 4.32
CA LYS A 313 36.64 32.41 3.95
C LYS A 313 37.51 31.85 5.09
N GLN A 314 37.00 31.84 6.33
CA GLN A 314 37.65 31.25 7.50
C GLN A 314 37.22 29.79 7.73
N GLY A 315 36.27 29.26 6.94
CA GLY A 315 35.76 27.89 7.03
C GLY A 315 34.54 27.72 7.92
N THR A 316 33.94 28.81 8.41
CA THR A 316 32.74 28.78 9.28
C THR A 316 31.48 28.76 8.42
N ILE A 317 30.43 28.03 8.83
CA ILE A 317 29.18 27.96 8.07
C ILE A 317 28.47 29.32 8.07
N ALA A 318 28.47 29.99 6.92
CA ALA A 318 27.84 31.28 6.71
C ALA A 318 26.38 31.16 6.26
N GLY A 319 25.95 29.99 5.78
CA GLY A 319 24.58 29.78 5.32
C GLY A 319 24.26 28.37 4.83
N VAL A 320 23.02 28.17 4.43
CA VAL A 320 22.50 26.94 3.82
C VAL A 320 21.67 27.28 2.60
N GLN A 321 21.80 26.46 1.57
CA GLN A 321 21.07 26.57 0.33
C GLN A 321 20.36 25.25 0.01
N MET A 322 19.08 25.31 -0.32
CA MET A 322 18.28 24.14 -0.65
C MET A 322 17.73 24.28 -2.06
N GLY A 323 17.98 23.26 -2.89
CA GLY A 323 17.53 23.20 -4.28
C GLY A 323 16.43 22.17 -4.45
N ILE A 324 15.30 22.57 -5.04
CA ILE A 324 14.23 21.66 -5.41
C ILE A 324 14.12 21.66 -6.94
N PRO A 325 14.16 20.49 -7.61
CA PRO A 325 14.02 20.44 -9.06
C PRO A 325 12.72 21.11 -9.49
N ALA A 326 12.82 22.06 -10.42
CA ALA A 326 11.68 22.75 -11.00
C ALA A 326 10.67 21.77 -11.62
N SER A 327 11.14 20.57 -12.01
CA SER A 327 10.34 19.44 -12.50
C SER A 327 9.50 18.73 -11.42
N MET A 328 9.81 18.92 -10.15
CA MET A 328 9.08 18.34 -9.01
C MET A 328 8.06 19.31 -8.40
N ILE A 329 8.03 20.55 -8.88
CA ILE A 329 7.11 21.59 -8.41
C ILE A 329 6.02 21.80 -9.45
N THR A 330 4.75 21.79 -9.02
CA THR A 330 3.66 22.29 -9.87
C THR A 330 2.81 23.30 -9.12
N ASP A 331 2.51 24.42 -9.79
CA ASP A 331 1.82 25.61 -9.25
C ASP A 331 0.37 25.35 -8.74
N LYS A 332 -0.08 24.10 -8.80
CA LYS A 332 -1.46 23.62 -8.58
C LYS A 332 -1.89 23.52 -7.12
N TYR A 333 -0.96 23.70 -6.19
CA TYR A 333 -1.25 23.76 -4.76
C TYR A 333 -0.65 25.01 -4.11
N TYR A 334 0.48 25.51 -4.62
CA TYR A 334 1.14 26.77 -4.27
C TYR A 334 1.86 27.32 -5.51
N LYS A 335 1.69 28.61 -5.84
CA LYS A 335 2.33 29.24 -7.01
C LYS A 335 3.75 29.70 -6.67
N TYR A 336 4.76 28.89 -6.98
CA TYR A 336 6.17 29.14 -6.63
C TYR A 336 6.84 30.12 -7.61
N SER A 337 6.35 30.17 -8.86
CA SER A 337 6.86 31.03 -9.94
C SER A 337 6.71 32.54 -9.71
N ILE A 338 5.98 32.96 -8.67
CA ILE A 338 5.69 34.38 -8.35
C ILE A 338 6.17 34.82 -6.96
N GLN A 339 6.87 33.95 -6.21
CA GLN A 339 7.41 34.30 -4.90
C GLN A 339 8.90 34.69 -4.98
N LYS A 340 9.21 35.94 -4.59
CA LYS A 340 10.54 36.58 -4.71
C LYS A 340 11.66 35.98 -3.86
N MET A 341 11.34 35.04 -2.98
CA MET A 341 12.28 34.36 -2.07
C MET A 341 13.01 33.19 -2.75
N PHE A 342 12.50 32.69 -3.88
CA PHE A 342 13.09 31.57 -4.60
C PHE A 342 13.68 32.07 -5.91
N THR A 343 14.93 31.71 -6.16
CA THR A 343 15.63 32.09 -7.39
C THR A 343 15.75 30.84 -8.25
N ARG A 344 15.30 30.92 -9.50
CA ARG A 344 15.45 29.81 -10.44
C ARG A 344 16.89 29.80 -10.94
N ASP A 345 17.54 28.65 -10.84
CA ASP A 345 18.91 28.45 -11.30
C ASP A 345 19.04 27.06 -11.93
N THR A 346 20.12 26.80 -12.65
CA THR A 346 20.33 25.54 -13.37
C THR A 346 21.64 24.91 -12.91
N ILE A 347 21.54 23.80 -12.19
CA ILE A 347 22.72 23.08 -11.66
C ILE A 347 22.82 21.73 -12.38
N VAL A 348 23.95 21.50 -13.05
CA VAL A 348 24.24 20.30 -13.86
C VAL A 348 23.12 19.99 -14.87
N GLY A 349 22.62 21.04 -15.53
CA GLY A 349 21.63 20.93 -16.59
C GLY A 349 20.19 20.64 -16.15
N ILE A 350 19.90 20.64 -14.84
CA ILE A 350 18.56 20.50 -14.28
C ILE A 350 18.14 21.82 -13.66
N ASP A 351 17.00 22.33 -14.10
CA ASP A 351 16.42 23.55 -13.53
C ASP A 351 15.94 23.27 -12.10
N ILE A 352 16.41 24.09 -11.17
CA ILE A 352 16.10 24.00 -9.76
C ILE A 352 15.59 25.36 -9.24
N TYR A 353 14.67 25.33 -8.30
CA TYR A 353 14.33 26.50 -7.50
C TYR A 353 15.17 26.46 -6.23
N VAL A 354 15.94 27.52 -6.04
CA VAL A 354 16.96 27.61 -5.02
C VAL A 354 16.52 28.59 -3.94
N LEU A 355 16.62 28.15 -2.69
CA LEU A 355 16.39 28.94 -1.50
C LEU A 355 17.68 29.02 -0.70
N THR A 356 18.16 30.23 -0.42
CA THR A 356 19.41 30.46 0.31
C THR A 356 19.12 31.20 1.60
N ALA A 357 19.59 30.67 2.73
CA ALA A 357 19.48 31.27 4.05
C ALA A 357 20.87 31.49 4.62
N TYR A 358 21.18 32.72 5.03
CA TYR A 358 22.42 33.06 5.73
C TYR A 358 22.16 33.11 7.23
N PHE A 359 23.07 32.59 8.05
CA PHE A 359 22.91 32.56 9.50
C PHE A 359 23.43 33.86 10.12
N VAL A 360 22.54 34.61 10.78
CA VAL A 360 22.90 35.84 11.54
C VAL A 360 22.10 35.90 12.85
N ASP A 361 22.65 36.56 13.89
CA ASP A 361 22.05 36.68 15.23
C ASP A 361 20.60 37.22 15.16
N PRO A 362 19.61 36.46 15.67
CA PRO A 362 18.20 36.85 15.66
C PRO A 362 17.87 38.15 16.39
N ARG A 363 18.69 38.59 17.35
CA ARG A 363 18.44 39.82 18.15
C ARG A 363 18.52 41.08 17.30
N THR A 364 19.35 41.08 16.26
CA THR A 364 19.55 42.22 15.34
C THR A 364 18.37 42.40 14.38
N ILE A 365 17.70 41.31 14.00
CA ILE A 365 16.56 41.32 13.06
C ILE A 365 15.31 41.90 13.71
N CYS A 366 15.08 41.58 14.99
CA CYS A 366 13.86 41.95 15.70
C CYS A 366 13.86 43.39 16.25
N GLN A 367 15.02 44.05 16.37
CA GLN A 367 15.12 45.38 16.98
C GLN A 367 15.22 46.55 15.98
N SER A 368 15.90 46.40 14.82
CA SER A 368 16.16 47.54 13.91
C SER A 368 15.79 47.31 12.44
N GLY A 369 15.61 46.07 11.99
CA GLY A 369 15.45 45.74 10.56
C GLY A 369 16.77 45.94 9.77
N ARG A 370 16.96 45.19 8.67
CA ARG A 370 18.21 45.27 7.87
C ARG A 370 18.19 46.38 6.81
N ASP A 371 19.38 46.93 6.54
CA ASP A 371 19.74 47.59 5.27
C ASP A 371 21.01 46.98 4.64
N ALA A 372 21.34 47.40 3.42
CA ALA A 372 22.46 46.86 2.62
C ALA A 372 23.85 47.11 3.23
N SER A 373 24.02 48.09 4.11
CA SER A 373 25.31 48.43 4.72
C SER A 373 25.74 47.41 5.78
N HIS A 374 24.78 46.75 6.44
CA HIS A 374 25.02 45.72 7.45
C HIS A 374 25.65 44.43 6.87
N LEU A 375 25.52 44.17 5.56
CA LEU A 375 26.14 43.04 4.88
C LEU A 375 27.66 43.20 4.66
N LYS A 376 28.18 44.44 4.66
CA LYS A 376 29.61 44.73 4.43
C LYS A 376 30.49 44.54 5.68
N HIS A 377 29.90 44.54 6.88
CA HIS A 377 30.67 44.47 8.14
C HIS A 377 30.61 43.12 8.84
N GLU A 378 29.57 42.31 8.59
CA GLU A 378 29.38 41.02 9.28
C GLU A 378 29.91 39.81 8.47
N GLY A 379 30.87 40.04 7.56
CA GLY A 379 31.63 38.96 6.94
C GLY A 379 30.86 38.16 5.90
N THR A 380 30.73 38.70 4.69
CA THR A 380 30.73 37.86 3.50
C THR A 380 31.81 38.42 2.56
N GLY A 381 32.87 37.63 2.35
CA GLY A 381 33.90 37.98 1.37
C GLY A 381 33.29 38.15 -0.03
N THR A 382 34.02 38.80 -0.93
CA THR A 382 33.57 39.12 -2.28
C THR A 382 33.32 37.91 -3.21
N GLY A 383 33.43 36.67 -2.69
CA GLY A 383 33.17 35.43 -3.42
C GLY A 383 32.58 34.36 -2.49
N LEU A 384 31.55 33.66 -2.99
CA LEU A 384 30.87 32.52 -2.35
C LEU A 384 31.44 31.21 -2.90
N TRP A 385 31.54 30.17 -2.09
CA TRP A 385 32.04 28.86 -2.54
C TRP A 385 30.98 27.77 -2.33
N LEU A 386 30.69 26.98 -3.37
CA LEU A 386 29.70 25.90 -3.37
C LEU A 386 30.39 24.54 -3.49
N GLN A 387 30.23 23.69 -2.48
CA GLN A 387 30.82 22.34 -2.45
C GLN A 387 29.99 21.33 -3.26
N ASN A 388 30.61 20.73 -4.27
CA ASN A 388 30.02 19.80 -5.23
C ASN A 388 30.75 18.45 -5.22
N GLY A 389 31.03 17.94 -4.02
CA GLY A 389 31.73 16.68 -3.79
C GLY A 389 31.97 16.48 -2.29
N SER A 390 32.42 15.30 -1.89
CA SER A 390 32.64 14.98 -0.48
C SER A 390 33.84 15.74 0.12
N ASN A 391 34.70 16.38 -0.69
CA ASN A 391 35.83 17.18 -0.20
C ASN A 391 35.54 18.70 -0.23
N PRO A 392 35.47 19.39 0.92
CA PRO A 392 35.06 20.81 0.99
C PRO A 392 35.99 21.81 0.34
N ILE A 393 37.27 21.46 0.15
CA ILE A 393 38.30 22.40 -0.30
C ILE A 393 38.65 22.19 -1.78
N ARG A 394 38.64 20.95 -2.26
CA ARG A 394 38.97 20.64 -3.66
C ARG A 394 37.76 20.57 -4.58
N ASP A 395 36.59 20.27 -4.03
CA ASP A 395 35.37 20.10 -4.82
C ASP A 395 34.44 21.31 -4.68
N SER A 396 34.97 22.48 -4.29
CA SER A 396 34.22 23.71 -4.14
C SER A 396 34.45 24.69 -5.30
N ILE A 397 33.35 25.29 -5.76
CA ILE A 397 33.31 26.19 -6.91
C ILE A 397 33.02 27.60 -6.41
N GLU A 398 33.89 28.56 -6.71
CA GLU A 398 33.69 29.97 -6.37
C GLU A 398 32.71 30.65 -7.33
N MET A 399 31.71 31.34 -6.78
CA MET A 399 30.74 32.15 -7.50
C MET A 399 30.79 33.61 -7.01
N PRO A 400 30.87 34.59 -7.92
CA PRO A 400 30.86 36.00 -7.55
C PRO A 400 29.43 36.50 -7.27
N LEU A 401 29.24 37.23 -6.16
CA LEU A 401 27.98 37.91 -5.81
C LEU A 401 28.10 39.41 -6.03
N TYR A 402 27.18 40.00 -6.79
CA TYR A 402 27.13 41.45 -7.00
C TYR A 402 25.98 42.12 -6.22
N GLU A 403 26.26 43.31 -5.67
CA GLU A 403 25.46 44.08 -4.70
C GLU A 403 24.02 44.38 -5.17
N ASN A 404 23.79 44.42 -6.49
CA ASN A 404 22.51 44.68 -7.14
C ASN A 404 21.51 43.50 -7.08
N MET A 405 21.95 42.26 -6.84
CA MET A 405 21.05 41.11 -6.71
C MET A 405 20.32 41.08 -5.35
N VAL A 406 20.95 41.57 -4.29
CA VAL A 406 20.41 41.55 -2.93
C VAL A 406 19.21 42.49 -2.78
N ASN A 407 19.28 43.69 -3.38
CA ASN A 407 18.25 44.72 -3.27
C ASN A 407 16.90 44.35 -3.94
N ASN A 408 16.85 43.33 -4.80
CA ASN A 408 15.63 42.97 -5.57
C ASN A 408 14.69 41.97 -4.88
N THR A 409 15.10 41.39 -3.75
CA THR A 409 14.41 40.26 -3.08
C THR A 409 13.13 40.65 -2.31
N LYS A 410 12.79 41.94 -2.18
CA LYS A 410 11.62 42.47 -1.42
C LYS A 410 11.41 41.81 -0.04
N TRP A 411 12.47 41.43 0.67
CA TRP A 411 12.41 40.94 2.05
C TRP A 411 12.09 42.03 3.11
N ILE A 412 11.49 43.14 2.68
CA ILE A 412 11.31 44.32 3.52
C ILE A 412 9.92 44.29 4.13
N LYS A 413 9.91 44.07 5.46
CA LYS A 413 8.79 44.07 6.43
C LYS A 413 7.92 42.81 6.48
N GLY A 414 8.26 41.90 7.41
CA GLY A 414 7.40 40.81 7.88
C GLY A 414 7.19 40.88 9.39
N THR A 415 5.94 40.88 9.81
CA THR A 415 5.39 40.83 11.18
C THR A 415 5.95 39.68 12.04
N CYS A 416 6.43 40.00 13.25
CA CYS A 416 6.74 39.02 14.29
C CYS A 416 5.45 38.36 14.84
N LEU A 417 5.42 37.03 14.96
CA LEU A 417 4.30 36.27 15.53
C LEU A 417 4.43 36.11 17.07
N PRO A 418 3.32 36.07 17.84
CA PRO A 418 3.34 36.24 19.29
C PRO A 418 3.85 35.06 20.13
N THR A 419 4.33 33.97 19.51
CA THR A 419 4.69 32.74 20.23
C THR A 419 6.19 32.48 20.32
N MET A 420 7.03 33.45 19.92
CA MET A 420 8.45 33.39 20.22
C MET A 420 8.71 33.97 21.61
N GLY A 421 8.77 33.08 22.60
CA GLY A 421 9.24 33.37 23.95
C GLY A 421 8.14 33.72 24.94
N MET A 422 7.74 32.74 25.76
CA MET A 422 7.38 32.82 27.18
C MET A 422 6.48 31.64 27.55
N PHE A 423 7.00 30.70 28.34
CA PHE A 423 6.17 29.92 29.26
C PHE A 423 6.43 30.45 30.66
N ASP A 424 5.52 31.29 31.14
CA ASP A 424 5.37 31.63 32.56
C ASP A 424 4.46 30.60 33.23
N ASN A 425 4.80 30.27 34.46
CA ASN A 425 4.19 29.27 35.33
C ASN A 425 2.74 29.67 35.68
N ARG A 426 1.75 28.90 35.23
CA ARG A 426 0.51 28.70 35.99
C ARG A 426 -0.27 27.47 35.50
N LYS A 427 -0.51 26.56 36.43
CA LYS A 427 -1.35 25.35 36.41
C LYS A 427 -2.38 25.29 35.26
N SER A 428 -2.31 24.28 34.40
CA SER A 428 -3.50 23.72 33.74
C SER A 428 -3.28 22.26 33.35
N ALA A 429 -4.31 21.45 33.59
CA ALA A 429 -4.35 20.00 33.50
C ALA A 429 -3.80 19.41 32.19
N SER A 430 -3.36 18.15 32.26
CA SER A 430 -3.11 17.31 31.08
C SER A 430 -4.30 17.41 30.12
N PRO A 431 -4.07 17.52 28.79
CA PRO A 431 -5.17 17.42 27.85
C PRO A 431 -5.79 16.04 28.04
N SER A 432 -7.03 16.03 28.55
CA SER A 432 -7.81 14.81 28.64
C SER A 432 -7.86 14.12 27.27
N LEU A 433 -8.05 12.80 27.25
CA LEU A 433 -8.25 12.05 26.00
C LEU A 433 -9.25 12.74 25.05
N GLN A 434 -10.24 13.46 25.60
CA GLN A 434 -11.16 14.30 24.84
C GLN A 434 -10.44 15.41 24.06
N THR A 435 -9.55 16.20 24.66
CA THR A 435 -8.79 17.25 23.94
C THR A 435 -7.85 16.70 22.86
N ALA A 436 -7.23 15.53 23.07
CA ALA A 436 -6.43 14.88 22.04
C ALA A 436 -7.31 14.42 20.85
N LEU A 437 -8.47 13.80 21.14
CA LEU A 437 -9.43 13.39 20.11
C LEU A 437 -10.01 14.59 19.36
N ILE A 438 -10.25 15.71 20.06
CA ILE A 438 -10.71 16.96 19.46
C ILE A 438 -9.66 17.53 18.50
N ASN A 439 -8.38 17.55 18.88
CA ASN A 439 -7.31 18.02 18.00
C ASN A 439 -7.12 17.11 16.77
N ILE A 440 -7.19 15.78 16.94
CA ILE A 440 -7.17 14.82 15.82
C ILE A 440 -8.38 15.05 14.90
N PHE A 441 -9.56 15.28 15.47
CA PHE A 441 -10.76 15.58 14.71
C PHE A 441 -10.60 16.87 13.90
N PHE A 442 -10.11 17.96 14.49
CA PHE A 442 -9.87 19.22 13.77
C PHE A 442 -8.80 19.09 12.68
N TYR A 443 -7.72 18.36 12.93
CA TYR A 443 -6.71 18.07 11.91
C TYR A 443 -7.30 17.24 10.76
N TYR A 444 -8.12 16.24 11.07
CA TYR A 444 -8.84 15.44 10.07
C TYR A 444 -9.83 16.29 9.27
N VAL A 445 -10.60 17.18 9.91
CA VAL A 445 -11.49 18.14 9.26
C VAL A 445 -10.72 19.07 8.33
N TRP A 446 -9.57 19.60 8.77
CA TRP A 446 -8.72 20.50 7.99
C TRP A 446 -8.10 19.80 6.77
N THR A 447 -7.61 18.57 6.94
CA THR A 447 -7.08 17.76 5.82
C THR A 447 -8.17 17.38 4.82
N LEU A 448 -9.37 17.02 5.28
CA LEU A 448 -10.52 16.78 4.40
C LEU A 448 -10.89 18.02 3.59
N LYS A 449 -11.00 19.18 4.25
CA LYS A 449 -11.30 20.46 3.58
C LYS A 449 -10.24 20.79 2.52
N SER A 450 -8.96 20.64 2.86
CA SER A 450 -7.85 20.87 1.93
C SER A 450 -7.88 19.92 0.74
N ARG A 451 -8.25 18.65 0.94
CA ARG A 451 -8.40 17.68 -0.18
C ARG A 451 -9.57 18.03 -1.09
N TYR A 452 -10.68 18.51 -0.55
CA TYR A 452 -11.86 18.91 -1.33
C TYR A 452 -11.66 20.15 -2.20
N GLU A 453 -10.59 20.91 -1.96
CA GLU A 453 -10.18 22.00 -2.85
C GLU A 453 -9.35 21.50 -4.05
N TYR A 454 -9.07 20.19 -4.18
CA TYR A 454 -8.25 19.61 -5.26
C TYR A 454 -8.66 20.12 -6.64
N PHE A 455 -9.93 19.98 -7.04
CA PHE A 455 -10.37 20.42 -8.38
C PHE A 455 -10.46 21.94 -8.53
N VAL A 456 -10.82 22.64 -7.46
CA VAL A 456 -10.90 24.12 -7.43
C VAL A 456 -9.53 24.73 -7.71
N ARG A 457 -8.46 24.25 -7.05
CA ARG A 457 -7.09 24.73 -7.28
C ARG A 457 -6.57 24.42 -8.69
N ARG A 458 -7.23 23.49 -9.39
CA ARG A 458 -6.85 22.97 -10.70
C ARG A 458 -7.68 23.57 -11.83
N ASN A 459 -8.60 24.47 -11.49
CA ASN A 459 -9.57 25.03 -12.41
C ASN A 459 -10.35 23.97 -13.20
N ILE A 460 -10.67 22.86 -12.54
CA ILE A 460 -11.50 21.80 -13.10
C ILE A 460 -12.92 22.02 -12.55
N PRO A 461 -13.94 22.15 -13.41
CA PRO A 461 -15.31 22.36 -12.95
C PRO A 461 -15.81 21.10 -12.24
N GLY A 462 -16.85 21.25 -11.42
CA GLY A 462 -17.47 20.11 -10.75
C GLY A 462 -18.39 20.54 -9.62
N PRO A 463 -19.23 19.61 -9.14
CA PRO A 463 -20.08 19.84 -7.99
C PRO A 463 -19.26 20.13 -6.73
N ARG A 464 -19.83 20.93 -5.81
CA ARG A 464 -19.22 21.20 -4.51
C ARG A 464 -19.39 19.98 -3.59
N PRO A 465 -18.30 19.41 -3.06
CA PRO A 465 -18.40 18.24 -2.19
C PRO A 465 -19.11 18.59 -0.88
N LYS A 466 -19.94 17.65 -0.39
CA LYS A 466 -20.52 17.73 0.95
C LYS A 466 -19.45 17.31 1.96
N PHE A 467 -19.41 18.02 3.09
CA PHE A 467 -18.46 17.74 4.16
C PHE A 467 -18.56 16.26 4.60
N PHE A 468 -17.41 15.59 4.79
CA PHE A 468 -17.25 14.16 5.11
C PHE A 468 -17.70 13.15 4.02
N PHE A 469 -18.78 13.43 3.30
CA PHE A 469 -19.37 12.51 2.31
C PHE A 469 -18.83 12.67 0.89
N GLY A 470 -18.10 13.75 0.60
CA GLY A 470 -17.68 14.10 -0.76
C GLY A 470 -18.93 14.20 -1.64
N HIS A 471 -18.98 13.39 -2.70
CA HIS A 471 -20.12 13.30 -3.60
C HIS A 471 -20.99 12.04 -3.40
N TYR A 472 -20.65 11.17 -2.44
CA TYR A 472 -21.42 9.96 -2.19
C TYR A 472 -22.86 10.23 -1.79
N LEU A 473 -23.13 11.28 -1.00
CA LEU A 473 -24.50 11.58 -0.60
C LEU A 473 -25.39 11.89 -1.80
N SER A 474 -24.88 12.68 -2.76
CA SER A 474 -25.58 12.97 -4.01
C SER A 474 -25.79 11.69 -4.83
N MET A 475 -24.76 10.84 -4.95
CA MET A 475 -24.84 9.58 -5.70
C MET A 475 -25.76 8.53 -5.04
N TRP A 476 -25.82 8.47 -3.71
CA TRP A 476 -26.67 7.53 -2.98
C TRP A 476 -28.12 7.98 -2.86
N SER A 477 -28.36 9.29 -2.98
CA SER A 477 -29.71 9.88 -2.95
C SER A 477 -30.45 9.77 -4.28
N THR A 478 -29.72 9.53 -5.38
CA THR A 478 -30.30 9.42 -6.71
C THR A 478 -30.72 7.99 -7.03
N PRO A 479 -31.88 7.78 -7.66
CA PRO A 479 -32.33 6.44 -8.06
C PRO A 479 -31.50 5.85 -9.21
N SER A 480 -30.84 6.70 -10.01
CA SER A 480 -29.96 6.28 -11.12
C SER A 480 -28.63 7.04 -11.10
N PHE A 481 -27.53 6.28 -11.22
CA PHE A 481 -26.19 6.85 -11.30
C PHE A 481 -25.99 7.60 -12.61
N ASP A 482 -26.42 7.00 -13.73
CA ASP A 482 -26.30 7.60 -15.06
C ASP A 482 -27.03 8.94 -15.17
N SER A 483 -28.23 9.05 -14.58
CA SER A 483 -28.97 10.32 -14.55
C SER A 483 -28.21 11.42 -13.80
N GLN A 484 -27.59 11.07 -12.67
CA GLN A 484 -26.83 12.03 -11.88
C GLN A 484 -25.53 12.46 -12.56
N ILE A 485 -24.84 11.51 -13.20
CA ILE A 485 -23.64 11.79 -13.99
C ILE A 485 -23.98 12.64 -15.21
N GLN A 486 -25.01 12.28 -15.98
CA GLN A 486 -25.48 13.06 -17.13
C GLN A 486 -25.83 14.50 -16.74
N LYS A 487 -26.54 14.69 -15.62
CA LYS A 487 -26.86 16.03 -15.09
C LYS A 487 -25.60 16.84 -14.80
N TRP A 488 -24.57 16.22 -14.24
CA TRP A 488 -23.29 16.89 -13.99
C TRP A 488 -22.52 17.15 -15.28
N THR A 489 -22.51 16.23 -16.23
CA THR A 489 -21.90 16.43 -17.56
C THR A 489 -22.54 17.59 -18.30
N GLN A 490 -23.87 17.72 -18.27
CA GLN A 490 -24.59 18.87 -18.83
C GLN A 490 -24.27 20.18 -18.12
N GLN A 491 -24.08 20.15 -16.80
CA GLN A 491 -23.83 21.35 -15.99
C GLN A 491 -22.38 21.83 -16.04
N TYR A 492 -21.41 20.91 -16.04
CA TYR A 492 -19.99 21.20 -15.86
C TYR A 492 -19.16 20.95 -17.12
N GLY A 493 -19.76 20.41 -18.17
CA GLY A 493 -19.09 20.08 -19.43
C GLY A 493 -18.49 18.67 -19.45
N PRO A 494 -17.75 18.32 -20.52
CA PRO A 494 -17.31 16.95 -20.78
C PRO A 494 -16.18 16.45 -19.88
N ILE A 495 -15.57 17.34 -19.08
CA ILE A 495 -14.49 17.01 -18.15
C ILE A 495 -14.76 17.75 -16.83
N TYR A 496 -15.05 17.00 -15.77
CA TYR A 496 -15.30 17.58 -14.45
C TYR A 496 -14.81 16.67 -13.32
N GLY A 497 -14.67 17.23 -12.12
CA GLY A 497 -14.14 16.54 -10.95
C GLY A 497 -15.20 16.21 -9.91
N ILE A 498 -15.15 14.99 -9.38
CA ILE A 498 -15.91 14.55 -8.20
C ILE A 498 -15.00 13.91 -7.17
N PHE A 499 -15.53 13.70 -5.97
CA PHE A 499 -14.82 13.06 -4.86
C PHE A 499 -15.57 11.82 -4.42
N GLU A 500 -14.97 10.67 -4.69
CA GLU A 500 -15.38 9.38 -4.15
C GLU A 500 -14.75 9.22 -2.76
N GLY A 501 -15.43 9.77 -1.75
CA GLY A 501 -14.93 9.85 -0.38
C GLY A 501 -13.88 10.95 -0.30
N THR A 502 -12.60 10.57 -0.28
CA THR A 502 -11.46 11.50 -0.38
C THR A 502 -10.65 11.33 -1.67
N CYS A 503 -11.05 10.41 -2.55
CA CYS A 503 -10.34 10.13 -3.80
C CYS A 503 -10.78 11.13 -4.88
N PRO A 504 -9.87 11.87 -5.52
CA PRO A 504 -10.20 12.72 -6.65
C PRO A 504 -10.45 11.86 -7.90
N THR A 505 -11.68 11.93 -8.41
CA THR A 505 -12.13 11.21 -9.60
C THR A 505 -12.54 12.20 -10.68
N TYR A 506 -11.88 12.15 -11.84
CA TYR A 506 -12.24 12.87 -13.04
C TYR A 506 -13.33 12.07 -13.75
N VAL A 507 -14.46 12.70 -14.04
CA VAL A 507 -15.51 12.12 -14.89
C VAL A 507 -15.37 12.75 -16.27
N VAL A 508 -15.22 11.90 -17.29
CA VAL A 508 -14.83 12.32 -18.63
C VAL A 508 -15.74 11.71 -19.68
N SER A 509 -16.34 12.56 -20.50
CA SER A 509 -17.05 12.22 -21.74
C SER A 509 -16.36 12.74 -23.01
N ASP A 510 -15.24 13.46 -22.88
CA ASP A 510 -14.41 13.85 -24.03
C ASP A 510 -13.65 12.65 -24.62
N VAL A 511 -13.93 12.34 -25.90
CA VAL A 511 -13.37 11.15 -26.57
C VAL A 511 -11.88 11.27 -26.88
N ASN A 512 -11.32 12.47 -27.00
CA ASN A 512 -9.90 12.68 -27.26
C ASN A 512 -9.09 12.50 -25.98
N PHE A 513 -9.57 13.05 -24.87
CA PHE A 513 -9.03 12.83 -23.53
C PHE A 513 -9.00 11.34 -23.20
N LEU A 514 -10.11 10.63 -23.44
CA LEU A 514 -10.16 9.19 -23.19
C LEU A 514 -9.25 8.40 -24.15
N GLN A 515 -9.02 8.87 -25.37
CA GLN A 515 -8.09 8.23 -26.31
C GLN A 515 -6.66 8.30 -25.78
N GLU A 516 -6.27 9.45 -25.22
CA GLU A 516 -4.99 9.60 -24.54
C GLU A 516 -4.88 8.63 -23.35
N VAL A 517 -5.88 8.56 -22.48
CA VAL A 517 -5.85 7.72 -21.27
C VAL A 517 -5.91 6.21 -21.57
N PHE A 518 -6.87 5.77 -22.39
CA PHE A 518 -7.17 4.35 -22.57
C PHE A 518 -6.29 3.67 -23.63
N ILE A 519 -5.68 4.44 -24.53
CA ILE A 519 -4.91 3.92 -25.66
C ILE A 519 -3.48 4.46 -25.65
N LYS A 520 -3.27 5.77 -25.84
CA LYS A 520 -1.93 6.32 -26.10
C LYS A 520 -1.01 6.22 -24.88
N GLN A 521 -1.53 6.53 -23.69
CA GLN A 521 -0.79 6.57 -22.43
C GLN A 521 -1.14 5.39 -21.52
N PHE A 522 -1.57 4.25 -22.08
CA PHE A 522 -2.03 3.10 -21.32
C PHE A 522 -1.01 2.56 -20.29
N SER A 523 0.30 2.72 -20.54
CA SER A 523 1.36 2.35 -19.59
C SER A 523 1.21 3.06 -18.23
N MET A 524 0.70 4.29 -18.20
CA MET A 524 0.44 5.07 -16.99
C MET A 524 -0.99 4.89 -16.44
N PHE A 525 -1.87 4.26 -17.22
CA PHE A 525 -3.27 4.02 -16.89
C PHE A 525 -3.64 2.55 -17.03
N HIS A 526 -2.75 1.66 -16.56
CA HIS A 526 -2.97 0.22 -16.69
C HIS A 526 -4.05 -0.29 -15.73
N SER A 527 -4.18 0.30 -14.53
CA SER A 527 -4.99 -0.21 -13.41
C SER A 527 -6.41 0.33 -13.44
N ARG A 528 -7.38 -0.46 -12.97
CA ARG A 528 -8.72 0.04 -12.62
C ARG A 528 -8.71 0.59 -11.19
N HIS A 529 -9.62 1.51 -10.90
CA HIS A 529 -9.91 1.86 -9.52
C HIS A 529 -10.62 0.69 -8.84
N ASN A 530 -9.97 0.07 -7.85
CA ASN A 530 -10.50 -1.13 -7.22
C ASN A 530 -11.56 -0.79 -6.18
N ASN A 531 -12.74 -1.40 -6.32
CA ASN A 531 -13.81 -1.32 -5.34
C ASN A 531 -13.35 -1.80 -3.97
N ILE A 532 -13.96 -1.22 -2.93
CA ILE A 532 -13.54 -1.46 -1.55
C ILE A 532 -13.66 -2.94 -1.14
N LEU A 533 -14.64 -3.66 -1.70
CA LEU A 533 -14.85 -5.09 -1.47
C LEU A 533 -13.65 -5.93 -1.97
N VAL A 534 -13.13 -5.59 -3.15
CA VAL A 534 -11.93 -6.21 -3.73
C VAL A 534 -10.70 -5.89 -2.89
N ARG A 535 -10.60 -4.65 -2.37
CA ARG A 535 -9.51 -4.25 -1.47
C ARG A 535 -9.60 -4.93 -0.10
N MET A 536 -10.80 -5.24 0.39
CA MET A 536 -11.00 -5.96 1.65
C MET A 536 -10.62 -7.44 1.52
N LEU A 537 -10.96 -8.08 0.39
CA LEU A 537 -10.62 -9.49 0.10
C LEU A 537 -9.14 -9.75 -0.21
N LYS A 538 -8.24 -8.79 0.10
CA LYS A 538 -6.80 -8.78 -0.15
C LYS A 538 -6.10 -10.08 0.28
N SER A 539 -6.14 -11.04 -0.63
CA SER A 539 -5.18 -12.12 -0.75
C SER A 539 -4.32 -11.82 -1.98
N ASN A 540 -3.14 -12.46 -2.09
CA ASN A 540 -2.28 -12.37 -3.28
C ASN A 540 -2.91 -13.01 -4.55
N ALA A 541 -4.24 -13.05 -4.62
CA ALA A 541 -5.06 -13.70 -5.63
C ALA A 541 -6.10 -12.70 -6.15
N ALA A 542 -5.66 -11.79 -7.02
CA ALA A 542 -6.58 -10.91 -7.73
C ALA A 542 -7.05 -11.62 -9.00
N SER A 543 -8.33 -11.47 -9.35
CA SER A 543 -8.84 -11.87 -10.67
C SER A 543 -8.30 -10.93 -11.76
N LEU A 544 -8.45 -11.30 -13.02
CA LEU A 544 -8.09 -10.48 -14.18
C LEU A 544 -8.78 -9.11 -14.14
N PHE A 545 -9.99 -9.03 -13.60
CA PHE A 545 -10.72 -7.76 -13.45
C PHE A 545 -10.00 -6.81 -12.49
N SER A 546 -9.52 -7.33 -11.36
CA SER A 546 -9.04 -6.58 -10.20
C SER A 546 -7.51 -6.47 -10.06
N SER A 547 -6.76 -7.26 -10.82
CA SER A 547 -5.29 -7.31 -10.79
C SER A 547 -4.65 -5.98 -11.23
N HIS A 548 -3.47 -5.65 -10.70
CA HIS A 548 -2.78 -4.39 -11.01
C HIS A 548 -1.52 -4.63 -11.84
N ALA A 549 -1.13 -3.63 -12.65
CA ALA A 549 0.14 -3.56 -13.36
C ALA A 549 0.56 -4.88 -14.05
N ASN A 550 1.76 -5.38 -13.74
CA ASN A 550 2.36 -6.57 -14.33
C ASN A 550 1.56 -7.85 -14.07
N GLN A 551 0.86 -7.96 -12.92
CA GLN A 551 -0.01 -9.10 -12.64
C GLN A 551 -1.16 -9.17 -13.66
N TRP A 552 -1.81 -8.03 -13.93
CA TRP A 552 -2.86 -7.97 -14.95
C TRP A 552 -2.32 -8.31 -16.33
N ARG A 553 -1.16 -7.74 -16.71
CA ARG A 553 -0.55 -7.99 -18.02
C ARG A 553 -0.26 -9.47 -18.24
N ARG A 554 0.31 -10.14 -17.22
CA ARG A 554 0.57 -11.59 -17.23
C ARG A 554 -0.73 -12.37 -17.36
N GLN A 555 -1.69 -12.17 -16.46
CA GLN A 555 -2.96 -12.89 -16.50
C GLN A 555 -3.70 -12.68 -17.83
N ARG A 556 -3.70 -11.44 -18.37
CA ARG A 556 -4.36 -11.12 -19.65
C ARG A 556 -3.70 -11.83 -20.82
N HIS A 557 -2.38 -11.87 -20.85
CA HIS A 557 -1.62 -12.57 -21.89
C HIS A 557 -1.95 -14.07 -21.90
N ILE A 558 -2.02 -14.70 -20.72
CA ILE A 558 -2.31 -16.13 -20.57
C ILE A 558 -3.76 -16.48 -20.94
N ILE A 559 -4.72 -15.60 -20.60
CA ILE A 559 -6.16 -15.88 -20.77
C ILE A 559 -6.66 -15.55 -22.18
N ASN A 560 -6.08 -14.54 -22.86
CA ASN A 560 -6.52 -14.12 -24.19
C ASN A 560 -6.66 -15.25 -25.23
N PRO A 561 -5.72 -16.23 -25.31
CA PRO A 561 -5.82 -17.36 -26.25
C PRO A 561 -7.11 -18.18 -26.14
N THR A 562 -7.77 -18.19 -24.97
CA THR A 562 -9.04 -18.90 -24.77
C THR A 562 -10.19 -18.32 -25.58
N PHE A 563 -10.12 -17.04 -25.93
CA PHE A 563 -11.17 -16.33 -26.67
C PHE A 563 -10.80 -16.12 -28.16
N THR A 564 -9.95 -16.98 -28.71
CA THR A 564 -9.62 -17.02 -30.13
C THR A 564 -10.79 -17.56 -30.96
N THR A 565 -10.87 -17.14 -32.24
CA THR A 565 -11.94 -17.57 -33.15
C THR A 565 -12.07 -19.10 -33.22
N ALA A 566 -10.96 -19.83 -33.28
CA ALA A 566 -10.98 -21.30 -33.31
C ALA A 566 -11.62 -21.90 -32.06
N LYS A 567 -11.33 -21.38 -30.86
CA LYS A 567 -11.93 -21.85 -29.60
C LYS A 567 -13.41 -21.48 -29.50
N LEU A 568 -13.80 -20.30 -30.01
CA LEU A 568 -15.20 -19.90 -30.07
C LEU A 568 -16.03 -20.83 -30.98
N LYS A 569 -15.51 -21.17 -32.17
CA LYS A 569 -16.15 -22.17 -33.06
C LYS A 569 -16.35 -23.52 -32.37
N MET A 570 -15.39 -23.96 -31.55
CA MET A 570 -15.52 -25.20 -30.76
C MET A 570 -16.61 -25.12 -29.67
N MET A 571 -16.93 -23.92 -29.18
CA MET A 571 -17.95 -23.70 -28.16
C MET A 571 -19.36 -23.54 -28.74
N THR A 572 -19.49 -23.16 -30.03
CA THR A 572 -20.78 -22.94 -30.71
C THR A 572 -21.77 -24.09 -30.54
N PRO A 573 -21.40 -25.39 -30.72
CA PRO A 573 -22.35 -26.49 -30.54
C PRO A 573 -22.90 -26.60 -29.11
N LEU A 574 -22.09 -26.24 -28.10
CA LEU A 574 -22.52 -26.23 -26.70
C LEU A 574 -23.53 -25.11 -26.46
N MET A 575 -23.31 -23.93 -27.06
CA MET A 575 -24.27 -22.82 -27.01
C MET A 575 -25.59 -23.20 -27.67
N ASN A 576 -25.53 -23.78 -28.89
CA ASN A 576 -26.73 -24.24 -29.60
C ASN A 576 -27.51 -25.28 -28.78
N LYS A 577 -26.83 -26.20 -28.09
CA LYS A 577 -27.48 -27.14 -27.16
C LYS A 577 -28.26 -26.41 -26.06
N CYS A 578 -27.65 -25.44 -25.39
CA CYS A 578 -28.32 -24.65 -24.34
C CYS A 578 -29.49 -23.83 -24.92
N ILE A 579 -29.33 -23.29 -26.13
CA ILE A 579 -30.35 -22.50 -26.82
C ILE A 579 -31.55 -23.36 -27.22
N ARG A 580 -31.34 -24.59 -27.70
CA ARG A 580 -32.45 -25.53 -27.95
C ARG A 580 -33.28 -25.79 -26.69
N SER A 581 -32.66 -25.81 -25.51
CA SER A 581 -33.38 -25.96 -24.24
C SER A 581 -34.26 -24.75 -23.95
N ILE A 582 -33.77 -23.51 -24.13
CA ILE A 582 -34.60 -22.32 -23.89
C ILE A 582 -35.75 -22.24 -24.89
N MET A 583 -35.52 -22.63 -26.15
CA MET A 583 -36.57 -22.62 -27.18
C MET A 583 -37.75 -23.51 -26.78
N LYS A 584 -37.49 -24.69 -26.19
CA LYS A 584 -38.56 -25.55 -25.63
C LYS A 584 -39.28 -24.86 -24.47
N LYS A 585 -38.58 -24.13 -23.60
CA LYS A 585 -39.20 -23.37 -22.50
C LYS A 585 -40.02 -22.19 -23.01
N ILE A 586 -39.60 -21.57 -24.09
CA ILE A 586 -40.37 -20.52 -24.78
C ILE A 586 -41.65 -21.14 -25.36
N ASP A 587 -41.57 -22.30 -26.03
CA ASP A 587 -42.74 -23.05 -26.53
C ASP A 587 -43.75 -23.42 -25.43
N GLU A 588 -43.29 -23.78 -24.23
CA GLU A 588 -44.15 -24.08 -23.07
C GLU A 588 -44.97 -22.87 -22.61
N ASN A 589 -44.56 -21.64 -22.96
CA ASN A 589 -45.23 -20.39 -22.60
C ASN A 589 -46.00 -19.75 -23.78
N ASN A 590 -46.23 -20.50 -24.86
CA ASN A 590 -46.99 -20.00 -26.02
C ASN A 590 -48.34 -19.42 -25.58
N ASP A 591 -48.72 -18.27 -26.16
CA ASP A 591 -49.98 -17.55 -25.90
C ASP A 591 -50.14 -16.90 -24.50
N ASN A 592 -49.19 -17.06 -23.58
CA ASN A 592 -49.20 -16.43 -22.26
C ASN A 592 -48.19 -15.27 -22.15
N GLU A 593 -48.49 -14.28 -21.30
CA GLU A 593 -47.50 -13.29 -20.89
C GLU A 593 -46.51 -13.94 -19.91
N PHE A 594 -45.20 -13.84 -20.18
CA PHE A 594 -44.17 -14.37 -19.28
C PHE A 594 -42.91 -13.48 -19.22
N ASN A 595 -42.13 -13.63 -18.16
CA ASN A 595 -40.89 -12.87 -17.96
C ASN A 595 -39.69 -13.54 -18.64
N ILE A 596 -39.35 -13.11 -19.85
CA ILE A 596 -38.24 -13.67 -20.64
C ILE A 596 -36.88 -13.44 -19.99
N PHE A 597 -36.71 -12.37 -19.19
CA PHE A 597 -35.43 -12.05 -18.57
C PHE A 597 -34.96 -13.18 -17.62
N LEU A 598 -35.88 -13.81 -16.89
CA LEU A 598 -35.53 -14.93 -16.02
C LEU A 598 -35.07 -16.16 -16.81
N LEU A 599 -35.66 -16.41 -17.98
CA LEU A 599 -35.22 -17.49 -18.88
C LEU A 599 -33.83 -17.20 -19.45
N TYR A 600 -33.56 -15.95 -19.87
CA TYR A 600 -32.22 -15.57 -20.32
C TYR A 600 -31.17 -15.72 -19.22
N LYS A 601 -31.49 -15.38 -17.97
CA LYS A 601 -30.58 -15.64 -16.85
C LYS A 601 -30.24 -17.14 -16.73
N ARG A 602 -31.22 -18.04 -16.91
CA ARG A 602 -30.97 -19.49 -16.87
C ARG A 602 -30.13 -19.96 -18.07
N LEU A 603 -30.45 -19.48 -19.27
CA LEU A 603 -29.70 -19.77 -20.49
C LEU A 603 -28.22 -19.42 -20.35
N THR A 604 -27.91 -18.17 -19.99
CA THR A 604 -26.51 -17.72 -19.95
C THR A 604 -25.73 -18.36 -18.83
N MET A 605 -26.40 -18.74 -17.74
CA MET A 605 -25.79 -19.56 -16.68
C MET A 605 -25.43 -20.96 -17.21
N ASP A 606 -26.33 -21.64 -17.91
CA ASP A 606 -26.02 -22.93 -18.52
C ASP A 606 -24.90 -22.81 -19.56
N VAL A 607 -24.94 -21.79 -20.43
CA VAL A 607 -23.90 -21.58 -21.45
C VAL A 607 -22.53 -21.43 -20.82
N ILE A 608 -22.38 -20.64 -19.74
CA ILE A 608 -21.08 -20.47 -19.09
C ILE A 608 -20.63 -21.74 -18.35
N TRP A 609 -21.54 -22.52 -17.74
CA TRP A 609 -21.21 -23.81 -17.14
C TRP A 609 -20.71 -24.83 -18.18
N HIS A 610 -21.37 -24.89 -19.34
CA HIS A 610 -20.97 -25.75 -20.44
C HIS A 610 -19.63 -25.32 -21.05
N CYS A 611 -19.50 -24.04 -21.41
CA CYS A 611 -18.35 -23.56 -22.20
C CYS A 611 -17.10 -23.31 -21.35
N ALA A 612 -17.24 -22.79 -20.13
CA ALA A 612 -16.09 -22.44 -19.29
C ALA A 612 -15.66 -23.58 -18.35
N PHE A 613 -16.60 -24.41 -17.90
CA PHE A 613 -16.34 -25.46 -16.92
C PHE A 613 -16.56 -26.87 -17.45
N GLY A 614 -17.20 -27.03 -18.61
CA GLY A 614 -17.48 -28.35 -19.18
C GLY A 614 -18.47 -29.17 -18.35
N ILE A 615 -19.33 -28.52 -17.56
CA ILE A 615 -20.31 -29.17 -16.68
C ILE A 615 -21.71 -28.93 -17.25
N ASP A 616 -22.48 -29.99 -17.38
CA ASP A 616 -23.90 -29.91 -17.75
C ASP A 616 -24.75 -29.79 -16.48
N THR A 617 -25.31 -28.60 -16.25
CA THR A 617 -26.05 -28.26 -15.03
C THR A 617 -27.57 -28.31 -15.18
N ASP A 618 -28.07 -28.39 -16.41
CA ASP A 618 -29.50 -28.39 -16.76
C ASP A 618 -30.35 -27.33 -16.00
N LEU A 619 -29.81 -26.11 -15.83
CA LEU A 619 -30.40 -25.06 -14.97
C LEU A 619 -31.67 -24.45 -15.56
N GLN A 620 -31.91 -24.67 -16.83
CA GLN A 620 -33.15 -24.29 -17.48
C GLN A 620 -34.34 -25.16 -17.06
N ASN A 621 -34.11 -26.42 -16.68
CA ASN A 621 -35.14 -27.31 -16.15
C ASN A 621 -35.17 -27.34 -14.61
N ASP A 622 -34.01 -27.20 -13.95
CA ASP A 622 -33.92 -27.14 -12.49
C ASP A 622 -34.26 -25.74 -11.94
N ILE A 623 -35.55 -25.51 -11.68
CA ILE A 623 -36.06 -24.21 -11.21
C ILE A 623 -35.46 -23.84 -9.85
N ASP A 624 -35.20 -24.84 -9.00
CA ASP A 624 -34.78 -24.66 -7.61
C ASP A 624 -33.27 -24.72 -7.38
N ASN A 625 -32.50 -24.78 -8.47
CA ASN A 625 -31.06 -24.94 -8.43
C ASN A 625 -30.34 -23.89 -7.54
N MET A 626 -29.44 -24.38 -6.69
CA MET A 626 -28.74 -23.54 -5.73
C MET A 626 -27.74 -22.58 -6.40
N TYR A 627 -27.06 -22.99 -7.48
CA TYR A 627 -26.15 -22.09 -8.21
C TYR A 627 -26.90 -20.90 -8.78
N MET A 628 -28.10 -21.14 -9.34
CA MET A 628 -28.94 -20.09 -9.87
C MET A 628 -29.43 -19.14 -8.77
N LYS A 629 -30.01 -19.67 -7.70
CA LYS A 629 -30.52 -18.86 -6.56
C LYS A 629 -29.42 -18.00 -5.93
N LYS A 630 -28.24 -18.57 -5.68
CA LYS A 630 -27.12 -17.82 -5.09
C LYS A 630 -26.56 -16.80 -6.07
N SER A 631 -26.40 -17.12 -7.35
CA SER A 631 -25.90 -16.16 -8.34
C SER A 631 -26.86 -14.99 -8.53
N LEU A 632 -28.17 -15.23 -8.60
CA LEU A 632 -29.18 -14.16 -8.60
C LEU A 632 -29.05 -13.25 -7.38
N ALA A 633 -28.89 -13.82 -6.19
CA ALA A 633 -28.73 -13.05 -4.95
C ALA A 633 -27.44 -12.19 -4.94
N CYS A 634 -26.39 -12.59 -5.66
CA CYS A 634 -25.17 -11.78 -5.82
C CYS A 634 -25.41 -10.49 -6.62
N PHE A 635 -26.42 -10.47 -7.50
CA PHE A 635 -26.75 -9.35 -8.38
C PHE A 635 -28.08 -8.64 -8.04
N ALA A 636 -28.79 -9.11 -7.01
CA ALA A 636 -30.09 -8.58 -6.61
C ALA A 636 -30.03 -7.18 -5.96
N HIS A 637 -28.86 -6.76 -5.47
CA HIS A 637 -28.71 -5.50 -4.74
C HIS A 637 -27.48 -4.73 -5.21
N ASP A 638 -27.59 -3.40 -5.25
CA ASP A 638 -26.44 -2.51 -5.50
C ASP A 638 -25.44 -2.62 -4.31
N PRO A 639 -24.19 -3.05 -4.56
CA PRO A 639 -23.16 -3.07 -3.53
C PRO A 639 -22.93 -1.73 -2.85
N GLU A 640 -23.20 -0.62 -3.54
CA GLU A 640 -23.11 0.75 -3.01
C GLU A 640 -24.13 1.03 -1.90
N LYS A 641 -25.17 0.19 -1.76
CA LYS A 641 -26.17 0.29 -0.69
C LYS A 641 -25.76 -0.47 0.58
N MET A 642 -24.76 -1.35 0.52
CA MET A 642 -24.30 -2.09 1.70
C MET A 642 -23.65 -1.16 2.73
N PHE A 643 -24.16 -1.18 3.97
CA PHE A 643 -23.68 -0.31 5.06
C PHE A 643 -22.16 -0.39 5.25
N ILE A 644 -21.60 -1.61 5.25
CA ILE A 644 -20.16 -1.81 5.42
C ILE A 644 -19.33 -1.20 4.28
N VAL A 645 -19.82 -1.29 3.03
CA VAL A 645 -19.18 -0.70 1.85
C VAL A 645 -19.19 0.83 1.96
N ARG A 646 -20.34 1.41 2.32
CA ARG A 646 -20.49 2.86 2.56
C ARG A 646 -19.56 3.35 3.65
N LEU A 647 -19.52 2.65 4.78
CA LEU A 647 -18.68 2.99 5.92
C LEU A 647 -17.19 2.98 5.52
N CYS A 648 -16.73 1.92 4.86
CA CYS A 648 -15.34 1.83 4.43
C CYS A 648 -14.97 2.88 3.36
N LYS A 649 -15.92 3.28 2.51
CA LYS A 649 -15.72 4.35 1.51
C LYS A 649 -15.61 5.74 2.15
N LEU A 650 -16.36 6.01 3.22
CA LEU A 650 -16.28 7.25 4.00
C LEU A 650 -15.05 7.28 4.91
N MET A 651 -14.65 6.12 5.43
CA MET A 651 -13.53 5.97 6.36
C MET A 651 -12.50 4.96 5.84
N PRO A 652 -11.69 5.31 4.81
CA PRO A 652 -10.72 4.38 4.22
C PRO A 652 -9.64 3.87 5.19
N PHE A 653 -9.40 4.60 6.29
CA PHE A 653 -8.48 4.17 7.35
C PHE A 653 -9.00 2.96 8.14
N LEU A 654 -10.29 2.63 8.06
CA LEU A 654 -10.85 1.39 8.61
C LEU A 654 -10.56 0.18 7.73
N ILE A 655 -10.14 0.36 6.48
CA ILE A 655 -9.87 -0.76 5.55
C ILE A 655 -8.74 -1.68 6.07
N PRO A 656 -7.58 -1.17 6.54
CA PRO A 656 -6.55 -2.04 7.12
C PRO A 656 -7.02 -2.76 8.38
N LEU A 657 -7.87 -2.11 9.19
CA LEU A 657 -8.48 -2.70 10.38
C LEU A 657 -9.45 -3.82 10.00
N SER A 658 -10.33 -3.61 9.01
CA SER A 658 -11.26 -4.64 8.55
C SER A 658 -10.55 -5.84 7.92
N ILE A 659 -9.48 -5.60 7.16
CA ILE A 659 -8.62 -6.68 6.61
C ILE A 659 -7.92 -7.45 7.74
N LYS A 660 -7.35 -6.77 8.74
CA LYS A 660 -6.71 -7.45 9.89
C LYS A 660 -7.73 -8.26 10.70
N ILE A 661 -8.90 -7.70 10.98
CA ILE A 661 -9.98 -8.41 11.67
C ILE A 661 -10.37 -9.68 10.90
N MET A 662 -10.51 -9.59 9.58
CA MET A 662 -10.90 -10.71 8.72
C MET A 662 -9.80 -11.77 8.50
N ASN A 663 -8.52 -11.36 8.50
CA ASN A 663 -7.39 -12.28 8.30
C ASN A 663 -6.89 -12.92 9.60
N SER A 664 -6.90 -12.19 10.72
CA SER A 664 -6.55 -12.71 12.05
C SER A 664 -7.62 -13.64 12.64
N SER A 665 -8.81 -13.67 12.02
CA SER A 665 -9.94 -14.45 12.49
C SER A 665 -9.96 -15.90 12.05
N VAL A 666 -8.90 -16.52 11.49
CA VAL A 666 -8.96 -17.97 11.18
C VAL A 666 -9.22 -18.80 12.46
N VAL A 667 -8.58 -18.43 13.57
CA VAL A 667 -8.80 -19.08 14.89
C VAL A 667 -10.18 -18.73 15.45
N ILE A 668 -10.63 -17.47 15.33
CA ILE A 668 -11.95 -17.03 15.79
C ILE A 668 -13.08 -17.65 14.95
N ILE A 669 -12.91 -17.77 13.64
CA ILE A 669 -13.86 -18.40 12.71
C ILE A 669 -13.95 -19.91 13.01
N ASN A 670 -12.82 -20.57 13.24
CA ASN A 670 -12.80 -21.98 13.63
C ASN A 670 -13.44 -22.19 15.02
N PHE A 671 -13.18 -21.30 15.97
CA PHE A 671 -13.81 -21.29 17.29
C PHE A 671 -15.32 -21.01 17.21
N LEU A 672 -15.75 -20.03 16.42
CA LEU A 672 -17.16 -19.73 16.16
C LEU A 672 -17.87 -20.85 15.39
N ARG A 673 -17.16 -21.62 14.55
CA ARG A 673 -17.68 -22.85 13.91
C ARG A 673 -18.05 -23.92 14.93
N ILE A 674 -17.26 -24.04 16.00
CA ILE A 674 -17.49 -24.98 17.09
C ILE A 674 -18.59 -24.44 18.03
N LEU A 675 -18.50 -23.16 18.42
CA LEU A 675 -19.38 -22.56 19.43
C LEU A 675 -20.78 -22.24 18.89
N MET A 676 -20.88 -21.83 17.62
CA MET A 676 -22.14 -21.39 16.99
C MET A 676 -22.28 -21.93 15.55
N PRO A 677 -22.42 -23.25 15.38
CA PRO A 677 -22.50 -23.88 14.05
C PRO A 677 -23.68 -23.39 13.22
N SER A 678 -24.81 -23.01 13.86
CA SER A 678 -25.97 -22.47 13.17
C SER A 678 -25.72 -21.07 12.57
N MET A 679 -25.00 -20.19 13.28
CA MET A 679 -24.63 -18.88 12.73
C MET A 679 -23.58 -19.02 11.61
N MET A 680 -22.59 -19.89 11.79
CA MET A 680 -21.58 -20.14 10.76
C MET A 680 -22.15 -20.79 9.50
N ARG A 681 -23.17 -21.65 9.62
CA ARG A 681 -23.94 -22.15 8.45
C ARG A 681 -24.65 -21.01 7.71
N ASN A 682 -25.16 -20.00 8.40
CA ASN A 682 -25.76 -18.83 7.76
C ASN A 682 -24.72 -17.94 7.05
N VAL A 683 -23.52 -17.80 7.62
CA VAL A 683 -22.40 -17.05 7.00
C VAL A 683 -21.83 -17.80 5.80
N GLU A 684 -21.59 -19.10 5.90
CA GLU A 684 -21.19 -19.95 4.75
C GLU A 684 -22.29 -20.05 3.69
N GLY A 685 -23.55 -19.85 4.08
CA GLY A 685 -24.69 -19.74 3.19
C GLY A 685 -24.79 -18.40 2.45
N LEU A 686 -23.91 -17.43 2.73
CA LEU A 686 -23.87 -16.17 1.97
C LEU A 686 -23.58 -16.48 0.49
N PRO A 687 -24.32 -15.88 -0.46
CA PRO A 687 -24.23 -16.25 -1.86
C PRO A 687 -22.81 -16.24 -2.45
N GLN A 688 -22.06 -15.18 -2.16
CA GLN A 688 -20.69 -14.98 -2.67
C GLN A 688 -19.72 -16.07 -2.16
N LEU A 689 -19.78 -16.39 -0.85
CA LEU A 689 -18.91 -17.38 -0.21
C LEU A 689 -19.28 -18.81 -0.62
N TRP A 690 -20.58 -19.08 -0.77
CA TRP A 690 -21.06 -20.37 -1.24
C TRP A 690 -20.58 -20.66 -2.67
N ILE A 691 -20.75 -19.70 -3.61
CA ILE A 691 -20.27 -19.85 -4.99
C ILE A 691 -18.76 -20.06 -5.02
N PHE A 692 -18.01 -19.26 -4.27
CA PHE A 692 -16.56 -19.43 -4.15
C PHE A 692 -16.19 -20.86 -3.76
N LYS A 693 -16.82 -21.40 -2.71
CA LYS A 693 -16.54 -22.76 -2.20
C LYS A 693 -16.89 -23.83 -3.24
N GLN A 694 -17.98 -23.67 -3.98
CA GLN A 694 -18.34 -24.63 -5.03
C GLN A 694 -17.36 -24.59 -6.20
N ILE A 695 -16.97 -23.40 -6.65
CA ILE A 695 -15.98 -23.27 -7.73
C ILE A 695 -14.63 -23.83 -7.28
N GLU A 696 -14.23 -23.64 -6.02
CA GLU A 696 -13.03 -24.26 -5.46
C GLU A 696 -13.09 -25.79 -5.57
N ASN A 697 -14.25 -26.40 -5.27
CA ASN A 697 -14.45 -27.84 -5.43
C ASN A 697 -14.34 -28.29 -6.89
N VAL A 698 -14.94 -27.54 -7.83
CA VAL A 698 -14.86 -27.83 -9.28
C VAL A 698 -13.42 -27.78 -9.78
N VAL A 699 -12.66 -26.75 -9.38
CA VAL A 699 -11.24 -26.60 -9.74
C VAL A 699 -10.43 -27.79 -9.18
N LYS A 700 -10.65 -28.16 -7.91
CA LYS A 700 -9.95 -29.29 -7.26
C LYS A 700 -10.26 -30.62 -7.94
N GLN A 701 -11.54 -30.89 -8.23
CA GLN A 701 -11.94 -32.11 -8.94
C GLN A 701 -11.31 -32.19 -10.34
N ARG A 702 -11.24 -31.07 -11.07
CA ARG A 702 -10.63 -31.03 -12.39
C ARG A 702 -9.11 -31.29 -12.34
N GLN A 703 -8.40 -30.78 -11.33
CA GLN A 703 -6.98 -31.04 -11.14
C GLN A 703 -6.66 -32.54 -10.95
N THR A 704 -7.57 -33.29 -10.35
CA THR A 704 -7.41 -34.74 -10.10
C THR A 704 -7.94 -35.63 -11.23
N SER A 705 -8.72 -35.08 -12.16
CA SER A 705 -9.35 -35.86 -13.23
C SER A 705 -8.37 -36.12 -14.38
N GLN A 706 -8.41 -37.34 -14.94
CA GLN A 706 -7.67 -37.68 -16.16
C GLN A 706 -8.36 -37.13 -17.43
N ASN A 707 -9.65 -36.81 -17.36
CA ASN A 707 -10.42 -36.37 -18.52
C ASN A 707 -10.22 -34.86 -18.76
N LYS A 708 -9.28 -34.53 -19.66
CA LYS A 708 -8.96 -33.15 -20.06
C LYS A 708 -9.89 -32.71 -21.19
N ARG A 709 -10.92 -31.92 -20.86
CA ARG A 709 -11.78 -31.26 -21.84
C ARG A 709 -11.18 -29.88 -22.18
N ILE A 710 -11.23 -29.48 -23.45
CA ILE A 710 -10.74 -28.16 -23.89
C ILE A 710 -11.79 -27.11 -23.52
N ASP A 711 -11.71 -26.58 -22.30
CA ASP A 711 -12.55 -25.49 -21.77
C ASP A 711 -11.69 -24.41 -21.08
N LEU A 712 -12.32 -23.31 -20.68
CA LEU A 712 -11.60 -22.17 -20.07
C LEU A 712 -10.90 -22.55 -18.76
N LEU A 713 -11.51 -23.40 -17.94
CA LEU A 713 -10.90 -23.91 -16.72
C LEU A 713 -9.65 -24.75 -17.04
N GLN A 714 -9.73 -25.68 -17.99
CA GLN A 714 -8.60 -26.51 -18.37
C GLN A 714 -7.45 -25.67 -18.94
N LEU A 715 -7.73 -24.66 -19.76
CA LEU A 715 -6.71 -23.76 -20.30
C LEU A 715 -6.00 -22.96 -19.20
N MET A 716 -6.73 -22.50 -18.18
CA MET A 716 -6.11 -21.84 -17.02
C MET A 716 -5.27 -22.81 -16.18
N LEU A 717 -5.67 -24.08 -16.08
CA LEU A 717 -4.91 -25.13 -15.40
C LEU A 717 -3.66 -25.52 -16.17
N ASP A 718 -3.74 -25.69 -17.49
CA ASP A 718 -2.57 -26.03 -18.33
C ASP A 718 -1.52 -24.91 -18.28
N ALA A 719 -1.96 -23.64 -18.27
CA ALA A 719 -1.10 -22.48 -18.10
C ALA A 719 -0.54 -22.30 -16.66
N SER A 720 -0.93 -23.16 -15.72
CA SER A 720 -0.30 -23.25 -14.40
C SER A 720 0.87 -24.23 -14.35
N THR A 721 1.03 -25.08 -15.38
CA THR A 721 1.91 -26.26 -15.38
C THR A 721 3.16 -26.19 -16.27
N GLN A 722 3.49 -25.06 -16.90
CA GLN A 722 4.71 -24.97 -17.72
C GLN A 722 5.96 -24.64 -16.87
N GLU A 723 7.02 -25.43 -17.03
CA GLU A 723 8.27 -25.40 -16.23
C GLU A 723 8.89 -24.00 -16.06
N GLU A 724 9.49 -23.78 -14.90
CA GLU A 724 10.33 -22.61 -14.60
C GLU A 724 11.57 -22.61 -15.50
N ILE A 725 11.52 -21.86 -16.60
CA ILE A 725 12.73 -21.55 -17.38
C ILE A 725 13.55 -20.55 -16.58
N LYS A 726 14.75 -20.96 -16.11
CA LYS A 726 15.77 -20.04 -15.60
C LYS A 726 16.22 -19.13 -16.74
N ASP A 727 15.98 -17.83 -16.60
CA ASP A 727 16.48 -16.80 -17.51
C ASP A 727 17.72 -16.16 -16.86
N ASP A 728 18.91 -16.51 -17.36
CA ASP A 728 20.22 -16.19 -16.76
C ASP A 728 20.65 -14.71 -16.87
N LYS A 729 19.72 -13.77 -17.09
CA LYS A 729 20.08 -12.35 -17.30
C LYS A 729 19.35 -11.30 -16.48
N ASN A 730 18.30 -11.62 -15.73
CA ASN A 730 17.65 -10.64 -14.85
C ASN A 730 17.12 -11.32 -13.57
N ASN A 731 17.66 -10.94 -12.40
CA ASN A 731 17.23 -11.40 -11.07
C ASN A 731 15.83 -10.88 -10.66
N GLU A 732 14.82 -10.98 -11.54
CA GLU A 732 13.40 -10.85 -11.17
C GLU A 732 12.68 -12.16 -11.51
N LEU A 733 12.30 -12.93 -10.48
CA LEU A 733 11.52 -14.16 -10.62
C LEU A 733 10.06 -13.83 -10.99
N MET A 734 9.81 -13.41 -12.23
CA MET A 734 8.44 -13.37 -12.76
C MET A 734 8.03 -14.78 -13.19
N SER A 735 7.29 -15.50 -12.33
CA SER A 735 6.62 -16.73 -12.74
C SER A 735 5.72 -16.43 -13.95
N LYS A 736 5.95 -17.12 -15.08
CA LYS A 736 5.13 -17.03 -16.30
C LYS A 736 3.74 -17.67 -16.13
N ASN A 737 3.47 -18.33 -15.00
CA ASN A 737 2.31 -19.20 -14.80
C ASN A 737 1.20 -18.55 -14.00
N LEU A 738 -0.04 -19.04 -14.15
CA LEU A 738 -1.15 -18.68 -13.25
C LEU A 738 -1.03 -19.40 -11.90
N HIS A 739 -1.13 -18.67 -10.80
CA HIS A 739 -1.19 -19.29 -9.48
C HIS A 739 -2.58 -19.88 -9.20
N TYR A 740 -2.65 -20.97 -8.42
CA TYR A 740 -3.91 -21.64 -8.07
C TYR A 740 -5.03 -20.69 -7.63
N LYS A 741 -4.73 -19.74 -6.74
CA LYS A 741 -5.74 -18.78 -6.27
C LYS A 741 -6.15 -17.79 -7.37
N GLU A 742 -5.27 -17.47 -8.32
CA GLU A 742 -5.64 -16.66 -9.50
C GLU A 742 -6.58 -17.43 -10.43
N ILE A 743 -6.37 -18.74 -10.60
CA ILE A 743 -7.28 -19.63 -11.35
C ILE A 743 -8.66 -19.62 -10.70
N LEU A 744 -8.72 -19.79 -9.37
CA LEU A 744 -9.98 -19.75 -8.61
C LEU A 744 -10.71 -18.41 -8.78
N MET A 745 -9.99 -17.29 -8.69
CA MET A 745 -10.55 -15.94 -8.83
C MET A 745 -10.99 -15.60 -10.24
N ASN A 746 -10.29 -16.12 -11.24
CA ASN A 746 -10.71 -16.01 -12.62
C ASN A 746 -11.92 -16.89 -12.93
N ALA A 747 -11.99 -18.11 -12.38
CA ALA A 747 -13.17 -18.96 -12.51
C ALA A 747 -14.44 -18.30 -11.97
N VAL A 748 -14.39 -17.73 -10.76
CA VAL A 748 -15.53 -16.96 -10.20
C VAL A 748 -15.85 -15.72 -11.05
N LEU A 749 -14.83 -15.02 -11.57
CA LEU A 749 -15.03 -13.89 -12.46
C LEU A 749 -15.76 -14.28 -13.75
N PHE A 750 -15.35 -15.36 -14.42
CA PHE A 750 -15.95 -15.78 -15.68
C PHE A 750 -17.38 -16.25 -15.54
N LEU A 751 -17.68 -16.99 -14.46
CA LEU A 751 -19.05 -17.35 -14.11
C LEU A 751 -19.94 -16.11 -14.00
N ASN A 752 -19.54 -15.15 -13.16
CA ASN A 752 -20.33 -13.95 -12.89
C ASN A 752 -20.44 -13.03 -14.11
N ALA A 753 -19.36 -12.88 -14.88
CA ALA A 753 -19.33 -12.00 -16.05
C ALA A 753 -20.16 -12.54 -17.21
N GLY A 754 -20.06 -13.84 -17.52
CA GLY A 754 -20.80 -14.48 -18.62
C GLY A 754 -22.30 -14.58 -18.34
N PHE A 755 -22.68 -14.84 -17.09
CA PHE A 755 -24.07 -14.99 -16.68
C PHE A 755 -24.87 -13.66 -16.74
N GLU A 756 -24.49 -12.67 -15.92
CA GLU A 756 -25.35 -11.49 -15.69
C GLU A 756 -25.33 -10.55 -16.90
N THR A 757 -24.16 -10.29 -17.49
CA THR A 757 -24.07 -9.27 -18.56
C THR A 757 -24.73 -9.70 -19.87
N THR A 758 -24.58 -10.97 -20.27
CA THR A 758 -25.23 -11.47 -21.50
C THR A 758 -26.73 -11.53 -21.34
N SER A 759 -27.25 -11.99 -20.19
CA SER A 759 -28.70 -12.11 -19.97
C SER A 759 -29.39 -10.75 -19.98
N LEU A 760 -28.73 -9.70 -19.48
CA LEU A 760 -29.19 -8.32 -19.57
C LEU A 760 -29.26 -7.81 -21.00
N ASN A 761 -28.24 -8.09 -21.80
CA ASN A 761 -28.21 -7.65 -23.20
C ASN A 761 -29.26 -8.39 -24.05
N LEU A 762 -29.51 -9.68 -23.79
CA LEU A 762 -30.63 -10.41 -24.39
C LEU A 762 -31.97 -9.80 -23.99
N ALA A 763 -32.15 -9.54 -22.70
CA ALA A 763 -33.34 -8.89 -22.16
C ALA A 763 -33.61 -7.53 -22.82
N TYR A 764 -32.62 -6.63 -22.86
CA TYR A 764 -32.77 -5.33 -23.52
C TYR A 764 -32.96 -5.43 -25.03
N SER A 765 -32.35 -6.42 -25.69
CA SER A 765 -32.61 -6.70 -27.11
C SER A 765 -34.08 -7.05 -27.33
N THR A 766 -34.60 -7.98 -26.54
CA THR A 766 -35.99 -8.43 -26.62
C THR A 766 -36.99 -7.33 -26.30
N TYR A 767 -36.67 -6.46 -25.34
CA TYR A 767 -37.44 -5.24 -25.11
C TYR A 767 -37.50 -4.35 -26.35
N GLN A 768 -36.35 -4.05 -26.96
CA GLN A 768 -36.29 -3.20 -28.14
C GLN A 768 -37.02 -3.80 -29.34
N LEU A 769 -36.99 -5.12 -29.50
CA LEU A 769 -37.71 -5.84 -30.56
C LEU A 769 -39.23 -5.78 -30.35
N ALA A 770 -39.68 -5.96 -29.10
CA ALA A 770 -41.11 -5.92 -28.76
C ALA A 770 -41.73 -4.55 -29.05
N ILE A 771 -41.00 -3.47 -28.83
CA ILE A 771 -41.51 -2.10 -29.03
C ILE A 771 -41.17 -1.49 -30.40
N HIS A 772 -40.37 -2.18 -31.24
CA HIS A 772 -40.06 -1.77 -32.62
C HIS A 772 -40.34 -2.90 -33.62
N PRO A 773 -41.62 -3.17 -33.95
CA PRO A 773 -42.00 -4.26 -34.85
C PRO A 773 -41.34 -4.18 -36.24
N ASN A 774 -41.18 -2.98 -36.78
CA ASN A 774 -40.50 -2.74 -38.06
C ASN A 774 -39.04 -3.20 -38.07
N ILE A 775 -38.31 -2.95 -36.99
CA ILE A 775 -36.91 -3.39 -36.84
C ILE A 775 -36.87 -4.91 -36.68
N GLN A 776 -37.81 -5.47 -35.92
CA GLN A 776 -37.93 -6.91 -35.74
C GLN A 776 -38.19 -7.63 -37.07
N THR A 777 -39.14 -7.15 -37.89
CA THR A 777 -39.40 -7.72 -39.23
C THR A 777 -38.16 -7.67 -40.12
N LYS A 778 -37.43 -6.56 -40.11
CA LYS A 778 -36.20 -6.43 -40.92
C LYS A 778 -35.09 -7.39 -40.48
N LEU A 779 -34.94 -7.63 -39.18
CA LEU A 779 -34.03 -8.65 -38.65
C LEU A 779 -34.47 -10.05 -39.03
N GLN A 780 -35.77 -10.35 -38.90
CA GLN A 780 -36.34 -11.63 -39.29
C GLN A 780 -36.06 -11.92 -40.78
N THR A 781 -36.26 -10.95 -41.66
CA THR A 781 -35.91 -11.08 -43.09
C THR A 781 -34.43 -11.40 -43.31
N GLU A 782 -33.50 -10.65 -42.71
CA GLU A 782 -32.06 -10.94 -42.84
C GLU A 782 -31.72 -12.34 -42.31
N ILE A 783 -32.30 -12.75 -41.18
CA ILE A 783 -32.06 -14.06 -40.58
C ILE A 783 -32.56 -15.16 -41.52
N ASP A 784 -33.76 -15.04 -42.06
CA ASP A 784 -34.34 -16.06 -42.94
C ASP A 784 -33.56 -16.17 -44.27
N GLU A 785 -33.05 -15.07 -44.82
CA GLU A 785 -32.18 -15.07 -46.01
C GLU A 785 -30.85 -15.84 -45.79
N HIS A 786 -30.36 -15.87 -44.55
CA HIS A 786 -29.13 -16.58 -44.18
C HIS A 786 -29.39 -18.00 -43.66
N TRP A 787 -30.66 -18.38 -43.43
CA TRP A 787 -31.04 -19.68 -42.92
C TRP A 787 -31.17 -20.69 -44.07
N LYS A 788 -30.08 -21.39 -44.41
CA LYS A 788 -30.00 -22.30 -45.57
C LYS A 788 -30.20 -23.76 -45.17
N ASP A 789 -31.43 -24.23 -44.99
CA ASP A 789 -31.80 -25.64 -44.70
C ASP A 789 -31.07 -26.35 -43.53
N GLU A 790 -30.14 -25.67 -42.84
CA GLU A 790 -29.39 -26.19 -41.70
C GLU A 790 -30.25 -26.15 -40.43
N GLU A 791 -30.19 -27.21 -39.63
CA GLU A 791 -30.90 -27.30 -38.34
C GLU A 791 -30.34 -26.32 -37.29
N GLU A 792 -29.11 -25.83 -37.46
CA GLU A 792 -28.40 -25.00 -36.49
C GLU A 792 -27.60 -23.87 -37.15
N ILE A 793 -27.61 -22.67 -36.56
CA ILE A 793 -26.73 -21.58 -36.99
C ILE A 793 -25.31 -21.83 -36.48
N ASP A 794 -24.33 -21.70 -37.38
CA ASP A 794 -22.91 -21.77 -37.06
C ASP A 794 -22.26 -20.39 -36.82
N TYR A 795 -20.95 -20.39 -36.49
CA TYR A 795 -20.19 -19.17 -36.22
C TYR A 795 -20.04 -18.26 -37.45
N ASP A 796 -19.93 -18.82 -38.65
CA ASP A 796 -19.61 -18.02 -39.83
C ASP A 796 -20.89 -17.34 -40.34
N ILE A 797 -22.00 -18.09 -40.41
CA ILE A 797 -23.33 -17.58 -40.80
C ILE A 797 -23.73 -16.39 -39.92
N ILE A 798 -23.58 -16.51 -38.60
CA ILE A 798 -24.02 -15.45 -37.67
C ILE A 798 -23.17 -14.18 -37.77
N ASN A 799 -21.91 -14.29 -38.20
CA ASN A 799 -21.03 -13.12 -38.37
C ASN A 799 -21.26 -12.38 -39.68
N ASP A 800 -21.90 -13.03 -40.66
CA ASP A 800 -22.28 -12.42 -41.94
C ASP A 800 -23.55 -11.56 -41.84
N MET A 801 -24.39 -11.76 -40.81
CA MET A 801 -25.60 -10.96 -40.55
C MET A 801 -25.26 -9.53 -40.07
N LYS A 802 -25.30 -8.57 -41.00
CA LYS A 802 -24.87 -7.18 -40.77
C LYS A 802 -25.92 -6.37 -39.99
N TYR A 803 -27.19 -6.56 -40.28
CA TYR A 803 -28.28 -5.87 -39.61
C TYR A 803 -28.44 -6.34 -38.17
N LEU A 804 -28.26 -7.65 -37.90
CA LEU A 804 -28.15 -8.18 -36.55
C LEU A 804 -27.00 -7.54 -35.77
N ASP A 805 -25.84 -7.36 -36.39
CA ASP A 805 -24.70 -6.65 -35.76
C ASP A 805 -25.05 -5.18 -35.44
N MET A 806 -25.65 -4.47 -36.40
CA MET A 806 -26.10 -3.08 -36.20
C MET A 806 -27.11 -2.97 -35.05
N PHE A 807 -28.09 -3.88 -35.01
CA PHE A 807 -29.11 -3.91 -33.97
C PHE A 807 -28.50 -4.14 -32.59
N ILE A 808 -27.66 -5.16 -32.43
CA ILE A 808 -27.02 -5.46 -31.14
C ILE A 808 -26.14 -4.29 -30.70
N ARG A 809 -25.43 -3.65 -31.63
CA ARG A 809 -24.61 -2.47 -31.31
C ARG A 809 -25.46 -1.31 -30.79
N GLU A 810 -26.64 -1.10 -31.38
CA GLU A 810 -27.54 -0.04 -30.94
C GLU A 810 -28.17 -0.35 -29.56
N VAL A 811 -28.52 -1.62 -29.30
CA VAL A 811 -28.94 -2.07 -27.96
C VAL A 811 -27.86 -1.77 -26.94
N LEU A 812 -26.61 -2.16 -27.21
CA LEU A 812 -25.47 -1.95 -26.32
C LEU A 812 -25.11 -0.47 -26.14
N ARG A 813 -25.41 0.37 -27.13
CA ARG A 813 -25.25 1.83 -27.03
C ARG A 813 -26.25 2.41 -26.04
N ILE A 814 -27.55 2.14 -26.26
CA ILE A 814 -28.65 2.71 -25.46
C ILE A 814 -28.69 2.13 -24.04
N HIS A 815 -28.49 0.83 -23.91
CA HIS A 815 -28.55 0.11 -22.64
C HIS A 815 -27.16 -0.33 -22.19
N ALA A 816 -26.31 0.63 -21.82
CA ALA A 816 -24.95 0.36 -21.36
C ALA A 816 -24.93 -0.31 -19.97
N VAL A 817 -25.09 -1.64 -19.94
CA VAL A 817 -25.21 -2.47 -18.72
C VAL A 817 -24.07 -2.34 -17.72
N THR A 818 -22.86 -1.95 -18.17
CA THR A 818 -21.62 -1.86 -17.36
C THR A 818 -21.07 -0.43 -17.26
N HIS A 819 -21.93 0.58 -17.25
CA HIS A 819 -21.56 2.00 -17.26
C HIS A 819 -20.54 2.41 -16.17
N ARG A 820 -20.53 1.79 -14.98
CA ARG A 820 -19.59 2.11 -13.87
C ARG A 820 -18.21 1.45 -14.00
N VAL A 821 -17.98 0.56 -14.96
CA VAL A 821 -16.79 -0.33 -14.96
C VAL A 821 -15.54 0.32 -15.55
N PHE A 822 -15.71 1.37 -16.36
CA PHE A 822 -14.64 1.93 -17.19
C PHE A 822 -13.84 3.02 -16.46
N SER A 823 -13.13 2.63 -15.39
CA SER A 823 -12.19 3.49 -14.67
C SER A 823 -10.74 3.16 -14.96
N ARG A 824 -9.85 4.16 -14.85
CA ARG A 824 -8.40 4.00 -14.83
C ARG A 824 -7.78 4.79 -13.67
N GLU A 825 -6.81 4.19 -13.00
CA GLU A 825 -6.01 4.86 -11.98
C GLU A 825 -4.66 5.26 -12.58
N CYS A 826 -4.31 6.53 -12.38
CA CYS A 826 -3.05 7.11 -12.85
C CYS A 826 -1.88 6.60 -12.00
N SER A 827 -0.99 5.79 -12.55
CA SER A 827 0.18 5.25 -11.83
C SER A 827 1.34 6.24 -11.74
N GLN A 828 1.38 7.23 -12.62
CA GLN A 828 2.40 8.28 -12.71
C GLN A 828 1.77 9.58 -13.21
N SER A 829 2.10 10.71 -12.57
CA SER A 829 1.57 12.02 -12.95
C SER A 829 1.93 12.36 -14.41
N THR A 830 0.96 12.88 -15.15
CA THR A 830 1.08 13.18 -16.59
C THR A 830 0.16 14.32 -17.02
N ILE A 831 0.27 14.75 -18.27
CA ILE A 831 -0.63 15.72 -18.89
C ILE A 831 -1.52 14.98 -19.89
N ILE A 832 -2.83 15.21 -19.80
CA ILE A 832 -3.83 14.70 -20.75
C ILE A 832 -4.62 15.88 -21.28
N SER A 833 -4.56 16.13 -22.59
CA SER A 833 -5.30 17.21 -23.25
C SER A 833 -5.17 18.56 -22.53
N GLY A 834 -3.96 18.91 -22.06
CA GLY A 834 -3.67 20.15 -21.33
C GLY A 834 -3.99 20.12 -19.83
N HIS A 835 -4.61 19.05 -19.31
CA HIS A 835 -4.89 18.88 -17.89
C HIS A 835 -3.78 18.08 -17.19
N TYR A 836 -3.19 18.65 -16.14
CA TYR A 836 -2.26 17.91 -15.27
C TYR A 836 -3.02 16.91 -14.38
N ILE A 837 -2.79 15.62 -14.61
CA ILE A 837 -3.36 14.50 -13.87
C ILE A 837 -2.31 13.98 -12.89
N GLU A 838 -2.63 13.99 -11.60
CA GLU A 838 -1.71 13.56 -10.54
C GLU A 838 -1.77 12.05 -10.31
N LYS A 839 -0.64 11.45 -9.99
CA LYS A 839 -0.57 10.04 -9.56
C LYS A 839 -1.62 9.73 -8.48
N GLY A 840 -2.31 8.61 -8.64
CA GLY A 840 -3.40 8.15 -7.77
C GLY A 840 -4.77 8.77 -8.10
N SER A 841 -4.85 9.72 -9.03
CA SER A 841 -6.14 10.21 -9.54
C SER A 841 -6.84 9.13 -10.35
N VAL A 842 -8.17 9.11 -10.28
CA VAL A 842 -9.00 8.18 -11.04
C VAL A 842 -9.62 8.92 -12.23
N ILE A 843 -9.58 8.30 -13.41
CA ILE A 843 -10.33 8.72 -14.59
C ILE A 843 -11.49 7.75 -14.77
N GLN A 844 -12.71 8.21 -14.59
CA GLN A 844 -13.95 7.49 -14.85
C GLN A 844 -14.50 7.93 -16.21
N ALA A 845 -14.63 7.01 -17.15
CA ALA A 845 -15.33 7.29 -18.40
C ALA A 845 -16.84 7.36 -18.15
N ASP A 846 -17.46 8.44 -18.61
CA ASP A 846 -18.91 8.63 -18.64
C ASP A 846 -19.47 8.06 -19.95
N THR A 847 -19.52 6.73 -20.01
CA THR A 847 -20.00 6.01 -21.21
C THR A 847 -21.45 6.37 -21.54
N TYR A 848 -22.30 6.62 -20.54
CA TYR A 848 -23.69 6.97 -20.78
C TYR A 848 -23.82 8.28 -21.55
N SER A 849 -23.15 9.36 -21.11
CA SER A 849 -23.19 10.63 -21.82
C SER A 849 -22.50 10.54 -23.18
N ILE A 850 -21.41 9.78 -23.32
CA ILE A 850 -20.75 9.56 -24.63
C ILE A 850 -21.72 8.91 -25.62
N HIS A 851 -22.44 7.88 -25.19
CA HIS A 851 -23.38 7.14 -26.02
C HIS A 851 -24.63 7.96 -26.39
N HIS A 852 -24.99 8.97 -25.59
CA HIS A 852 -26.15 9.82 -25.82
C HIS A 852 -25.78 11.26 -26.23
N ASN A 853 -24.53 11.51 -26.63
CA ASN A 853 -24.09 12.82 -27.07
C ASN A 853 -24.49 13.08 -28.53
N ILE A 854 -25.27 14.15 -28.77
CA ILE A 854 -25.72 14.56 -30.10
C ILE A 854 -24.55 14.91 -31.04
N ASP A 855 -23.45 15.44 -30.54
CA ASP A 855 -22.28 15.79 -31.37
C ASP A 855 -21.57 14.55 -31.90
N LEU A 856 -21.62 13.45 -31.15
CA LEU A 856 -21.01 12.18 -31.54
C LEU A 856 -21.97 11.31 -32.35
N TRP A 857 -23.25 11.36 -32.02
CA TRP A 857 -24.25 10.43 -32.55
C TRP A 857 -25.21 11.06 -33.55
N GLY A 858 -25.37 12.38 -33.65
CA GLY A 858 -26.30 13.03 -34.58
C GLY A 858 -26.12 12.67 -36.07
N PRO A 859 -27.02 13.15 -36.95
CA PRO A 859 -27.97 14.26 -36.72
C PRO A 859 -29.27 13.88 -35.99
N GLU A 860 -29.67 12.61 -35.97
CA GLU A 860 -30.88 12.16 -35.26
C GLU A 860 -30.69 12.21 -33.74
N ASP A 861 -31.78 12.30 -32.97
CA ASP A 861 -31.70 12.26 -31.49
C ASP A 861 -31.03 10.94 -31.04
N PRO A 862 -29.94 10.97 -30.23
CA PRO A 862 -29.29 9.78 -29.69
C PRO A 862 -30.17 8.92 -28.78
N LYS A 863 -31.35 9.39 -28.36
CA LYS A 863 -32.31 8.58 -27.59
C LYS A 863 -33.16 7.67 -28.47
N GLU A 864 -33.33 8.02 -29.74
CA GLU A 864 -34.05 7.18 -30.70
C GLU A 864 -33.25 5.92 -31.00
N PHE A 865 -33.95 4.79 -31.10
CA PHE A 865 -33.36 3.49 -31.37
C PHE A 865 -33.26 3.27 -32.89
N ILE A 866 -32.08 3.50 -33.47
CA ILE A 866 -31.87 3.41 -34.93
C ILE A 866 -30.61 2.57 -35.22
N PRO A 867 -30.75 1.27 -35.52
CA PRO A 867 -29.63 0.37 -35.85
C PRO A 867 -28.71 0.91 -36.96
N GLU A 868 -29.30 1.50 -38.01
CA GLU A 868 -28.63 2.06 -39.18
C GLU A 868 -27.58 3.12 -38.85
N ARG A 869 -27.68 3.76 -37.67
CA ARG A 869 -26.67 4.70 -37.18
C ARG A 869 -25.28 4.08 -37.23
N HIS A 870 -25.16 2.78 -36.98
CA HIS A 870 -23.88 2.08 -36.96
C HIS A 870 -23.21 1.87 -38.33
N MET A 871 -23.85 2.25 -39.43
CA MET A 871 -23.22 2.37 -40.76
C MET A 871 -22.29 3.59 -40.85
N ILE A 872 -22.55 4.64 -40.07
CA ILE A 872 -21.74 5.85 -40.07
C ILE A 872 -20.47 5.61 -39.26
N LYS A 873 -19.31 5.78 -39.90
CA LYS A 873 -18.00 5.69 -39.25
C LYS A 873 -17.82 6.88 -38.30
N ARG A 874 -17.62 6.58 -37.02
CA ARG A 874 -17.42 7.55 -35.95
C ARG A 874 -16.05 7.40 -35.31
N HIS A 875 -15.73 8.35 -34.43
CA HIS A 875 -14.57 8.21 -33.56
C HIS A 875 -14.67 6.88 -32.77
N PRO A 876 -13.59 6.06 -32.68
CA PRO A 876 -13.67 4.74 -32.06
C PRO A 876 -14.15 4.76 -30.60
N LEU A 877 -13.87 5.84 -29.86
CA LEU A 877 -14.30 6.01 -28.46
C LEU A 877 -15.74 6.53 -28.32
N ALA A 878 -16.44 6.85 -29.41
CA ALA A 878 -17.85 7.16 -29.33
C ALA A 878 -18.68 5.94 -28.89
N TYR A 879 -18.18 4.72 -29.12
CA TYR A 879 -18.85 3.46 -28.83
C TYR A 879 -17.98 2.56 -27.94
N MET A 880 -18.31 2.46 -26.66
CA MET A 880 -17.52 1.73 -25.65
C MET A 880 -18.33 0.81 -24.72
N PRO A 881 -19.28 -0.01 -25.19
CA PRO A 881 -20.03 -0.91 -24.31
C PRO A 881 -19.20 -2.04 -23.71
N PHE A 882 -18.06 -2.36 -24.32
CA PHE A 882 -17.08 -3.33 -23.81
C PHE A 882 -15.79 -2.65 -23.30
N GLY A 883 -15.81 -1.32 -23.16
CA GLY A 883 -14.62 -0.50 -22.96
C GLY A 883 -13.71 -0.51 -24.19
N ILE A 884 -12.53 0.10 -24.06
CA ILE A 884 -11.55 0.22 -25.15
C ILE A 884 -10.11 0.05 -24.66
N GLY A 885 -9.20 -0.15 -25.60
CA GLY A 885 -7.77 -0.33 -25.36
C GLY A 885 -7.43 -1.73 -24.82
N PRO A 886 -6.19 -1.94 -24.35
CA PRO A 886 -5.70 -3.27 -23.94
C PRO A 886 -6.48 -3.92 -22.80
N ARG A 887 -7.26 -3.13 -22.04
CA ARG A 887 -8.05 -3.58 -20.87
C ARG A 887 -9.57 -3.55 -21.12
N ASN A 888 -9.97 -3.63 -22.39
CA ASN A 888 -11.35 -3.90 -22.81
C ASN A 888 -11.83 -5.29 -22.32
N CYS A 889 -13.12 -5.59 -22.51
CA CYS A 889 -13.69 -6.89 -22.15
C CYS A 889 -12.93 -8.05 -22.83
N VAL A 890 -12.48 -9.03 -22.03
CA VAL A 890 -11.79 -10.23 -22.56
C VAL A 890 -12.75 -11.17 -23.29
N GLY A 891 -14.00 -11.24 -22.82
CA GLY A 891 -15.04 -12.11 -23.35
C GLY A 891 -15.92 -11.45 -24.41
N MET A 892 -15.52 -10.31 -25.00
CA MET A 892 -16.35 -9.55 -25.95
C MET A 892 -16.87 -10.42 -27.11
N LYS A 893 -15.98 -11.18 -27.75
CA LYS A 893 -16.35 -12.04 -28.89
C LYS A 893 -17.27 -13.19 -28.46
N PHE A 894 -17.04 -13.77 -27.30
CA PHE A 894 -17.88 -14.82 -26.73
C PHE A 894 -19.30 -14.30 -26.47
N ALA A 895 -19.42 -13.15 -25.80
CA ALA A 895 -20.71 -12.55 -25.48
C ALA A 895 -21.50 -12.14 -26.74
N LEU A 896 -20.82 -11.53 -27.73
CA LEU A 896 -21.47 -11.16 -29.00
C LEU A 896 -21.94 -12.40 -29.78
N MET A 897 -21.15 -13.46 -29.79
CA MET A 897 -21.54 -14.73 -30.42
C MET A 897 -22.77 -15.33 -29.74
N GLU A 898 -22.76 -15.43 -28.41
CA GLU A 898 -23.90 -15.93 -27.62
C GLU A 898 -25.18 -15.10 -27.87
N LEU A 899 -25.06 -13.76 -27.86
CA LEU A 899 -26.16 -12.84 -28.14
C LEU A 899 -26.75 -13.09 -29.53
N LYS A 900 -25.90 -13.13 -30.55
CA LYS A 900 -26.36 -13.27 -31.94
C LYS A 900 -27.02 -14.62 -32.18
N ILE A 901 -26.41 -15.72 -31.73
CA ILE A 901 -26.97 -17.06 -31.94
C ILE A 901 -28.32 -17.20 -31.22
N ALA A 902 -28.42 -16.73 -29.97
CA ALA A 902 -29.67 -16.80 -29.22
C ALA A 902 -30.78 -15.96 -29.87
N LEU A 903 -30.48 -14.72 -30.26
CA LEU A 903 -31.46 -13.85 -30.92
C LEU A 903 -31.90 -14.38 -32.28
N ALA A 904 -30.96 -14.87 -33.09
CA ALA A 904 -31.28 -15.39 -34.42
C ALA A 904 -32.17 -16.65 -34.34
N ASN A 905 -31.88 -17.58 -33.42
CA ASN A 905 -32.74 -18.74 -33.18
C ASN A 905 -34.15 -18.34 -32.72
N ILE A 906 -34.26 -17.37 -31.81
CA ILE A 906 -35.56 -16.88 -31.30
C ILE A 906 -36.34 -16.19 -32.42
N LEU A 907 -35.73 -15.26 -33.15
CA LEU A 907 -36.39 -14.47 -34.19
C LEU A 907 -36.74 -15.29 -35.44
N HIS A 908 -35.98 -16.34 -35.74
CA HIS A 908 -36.33 -17.24 -36.83
C HIS A 908 -37.65 -17.98 -36.56
N ARG A 909 -37.94 -18.33 -35.30
CA ARG A 909 -39.14 -19.11 -34.93
C ARG A 909 -40.29 -18.29 -34.37
N TYR A 910 -40.02 -17.12 -33.79
CA TYR A 910 -41.01 -16.34 -33.07
C TYR A 910 -41.02 -14.88 -33.48
N THR A 911 -42.22 -14.30 -33.40
CA THR A 911 -42.44 -12.86 -33.33
C THR A 911 -42.68 -12.50 -31.86
N ILE A 912 -41.93 -11.53 -31.37
CA ILE A 912 -41.98 -11.03 -29.99
C ILE A 912 -42.94 -9.85 -29.96
N LEU A 913 -43.93 -9.94 -29.08
CA LEU A 913 -44.93 -8.90 -28.83
C LEU A 913 -44.78 -8.35 -27.41
N PRO A 914 -45.14 -7.08 -27.16
CA PRO A 914 -45.18 -6.56 -25.81
C PRO A 914 -46.24 -7.29 -24.98
N GLY A 915 -45.89 -7.63 -23.74
CA GLY A 915 -46.87 -8.04 -22.73
C GLY A 915 -47.61 -6.82 -22.17
N GLU A 916 -48.80 -7.03 -21.60
CA GLU A 916 -49.62 -5.98 -20.98
C GLU A 916 -48.84 -5.16 -19.94
N LYS A 917 -47.97 -5.81 -19.15
CA LYS A 917 -47.13 -5.12 -18.16
C LYS A 917 -46.02 -4.30 -18.80
N LEU A 918 -45.56 -4.69 -19.98
CA LEU A 918 -44.49 -3.98 -20.69
C LEU A 918 -45.02 -2.75 -21.42
N GLU A 919 -46.28 -2.77 -21.87
CA GLU A 919 -46.97 -1.60 -22.43
C GLU A 919 -47.06 -0.44 -21.43
N GLN A 920 -47.04 -0.74 -20.13
CA GLN A 920 -46.96 0.26 -19.05
C GLN A 920 -45.55 0.86 -18.87
N GLY A 921 -44.55 0.37 -19.61
CA GLY A 921 -43.17 0.82 -19.59
C GLY A 921 -42.24 -0.07 -18.74
N MET A 922 -40.99 -0.20 -19.18
CA MET A 922 -39.96 -0.98 -18.49
C MET A 922 -39.34 -0.17 -17.34
N LYS A 923 -39.34 -0.74 -16.12
CA LYS A 923 -38.64 -0.17 -14.97
C LYS A 923 -37.19 -0.66 -14.92
N ARG A 924 -36.26 0.30 -14.81
CA ARG A 924 -34.84 0.04 -14.57
C ARG A 924 -34.53 0.09 -13.07
N GLN A 925 -33.61 -0.77 -12.65
CA GLN A 925 -33.05 -0.81 -11.31
C GLN A 925 -31.53 -0.74 -11.38
N GLU A 926 -30.94 0.08 -10.50
CA GLU A 926 -29.51 0.11 -10.26
C GLU A 926 -29.14 -1.05 -9.32
N THR A 927 -28.44 -2.05 -9.86
CA THR A 927 -27.77 -3.09 -9.08
C THR A 927 -26.26 -3.00 -9.31
N THR A 928 -25.52 -4.12 -9.26
CA THR A 928 -24.12 -4.15 -9.73
C THR A 928 -24.00 -3.75 -11.21
N THR A 929 -25.08 -3.96 -11.98
CA THR A 929 -25.25 -3.59 -13.39
C THR A 929 -26.53 -2.76 -13.55
N LEU A 930 -26.70 -2.10 -14.69
CA LEU A 930 -27.99 -1.50 -15.03
C LEU A 930 -28.93 -2.60 -15.51
N SER A 931 -29.97 -2.90 -14.72
CA SER A 931 -30.83 -4.07 -14.90
C SER A 931 -32.30 -3.68 -15.05
N PRO A 932 -33.11 -4.35 -15.88
CA PRO A 932 -34.56 -4.23 -15.81
C PRO A 932 -35.08 -4.99 -14.57
N GLU A 933 -36.24 -4.58 -14.04
CA GLU A 933 -36.90 -5.34 -12.98
C GLU A 933 -37.43 -6.69 -13.52
N ALA A 934 -38.11 -6.63 -14.65
CA ALA A 934 -38.60 -7.75 -15.43
C ALA A 934 -38.87 -7.29 -16.87
N ILE A 935 -38.96 -8.24 -17.80
CA ILE A 935 -39.40 -7.97 -19.18
C ILE A 935 -40.46 -8.99 -19.53
N TYR A 936 -41.72 -8.54 -19.49
CA TYR A 936 -42.88 -9.36 -19.80
C TYR A 936 -43.20 -9.23 -21.29
N ILE A 937 -43.23 -10.37 -21.99
CA ILE A 937 -43.54 -10.43 -23.42
C ILE A 937 -44.60 -11.47 -23.69
N ARG A 938 -45.19 -11.39 -24.88
CA ARG A 938 -45.89 -12.49 -25.55
C ARG A 938 -45.08 -12.91 -26.77
N ILE A 939 -45.27 -14.13 -27.20
CA ILE A 939 -44.61 -14.71 -28.38
C ILE A 939 -45.67 -15.28 -29.30
N GLU A 940 -45.46 -15.14 -30.60
CA GLU A 940 -46.24 -15.80 -31.64
C GLU A 940 -45.32 -16.64 -32.51
N LYS A 941 -45.69 -17.90 -32.76
CA LYS A 941 -44.93 -18.77 -33.66
C LYS A 941 -45.04 -18.28 -35.09
N ARG A 942 -43.91 -18.20 -35.78
CA ARG A 942 -43.82 -17.86 -37.21
C ARG A 942 -44.11 -19.11 -38.04
N SER A 943 -44.79 -18.93 -39.17
CA SER A 943 -45.15 -19.99 -40.12
C SER A 943 -44.03 -20.28 -41.12
N ASN A 944 -42.77 -20.27 -40.67
CA ASN A 944 -41.60 -20.48 -41.51
C ASN A 944 -41.42 -21.94 -41.92
#